data_AF-A0A4Y7JWU1-F1
#
_entry.id   AF-A0A4Y7JWU1-F1
#
_cell.length_a   1.000
_cell.length_b   1.000
_cell.length_c   1.000
_cell.angle_alpha   90.00
_cell.angle_beta   90.00
_cell.angle_gamma   90.00
#
_symmetry.space_group_name_H-M   'P 1'
#
loop_
_entity.id
_entity.type
_entity.pdbx_description
1 polymer ?
#
loop_
_entity_poly.entity_id
_entity_poly.type
_entity_poly.pdbx_seq_one_letter_code
_entity_poly.pdbx_strand_id
1 'polypeptide(L)'
;MAVLGTISGEGRVTLVDSFATDRCRSLGLPPPPPAVDLELEKVLGDMPQKSFEFTRVDPIREPLDIAPGTTLMDSLKRVLRLPSVCSKRFLTTKVDRCVTGLVAQQQTVGPLQLTLADVAVIAQSYTGHTGGACAIGEQPIKGLLDPTAMARLAVGEALTNLVWAKITSLSDVKASGNWMYAAKLDGEGAAMFDAANALAEAMIELGIAIDGGKDSLSMAAHASDEVVKAPGNLVISVYTTCPDITLTVTPDLKLADDGVLIHIDLGKGKRRLGGSALAQVFDQVGHDISDGGLIVCVLEMAFAGNCGLHLDLNSHGTSLFQTLFAEELGLVLEVSKKNLDTVRGRLREAHITAEVIGQVTGSPMINLSVDGVTQLEQETSHLRDMWEETSFQLEGFQRLASCVELEKTGLKSRHEPSWNLSFTPAFTDKKWLAVKSKPKVAVIREEGSNGDREMSAAFYASGFEPWDITMSDLLSGAISLDEFRGIVFVGGFSYADVLDSAKGWSASIRFNQPLLTQFQEFYNRPDTFSLGICNGCQLMALLGWVPGAQVGGVLGEGGDPSQPRFIHNESGRFECRFTNVTIGDSPAIMFKGMEGSTLGVWAAHGEGRAYFPDVGIQDHVLNSNLAPVRYCDDSGRVTEVYPFNPNGFHGIRSTGTWRRKALARGCECFKMHESGALKTVLERGPQKALSEYREWTGRFGEDDNGRTIILLSDEGLRFIEASADCTLDQAMPFTVPTFQKLSLSFEGLKELALVQVTRFTCGSLVLSFSSNHIVGDGLLMSKFMTAWAQACRGIEIHPRPLHDRNIFVPRNPYNIKFDHTSFEIAKRKLNDNGGGLTAAYSTFECLVAHLWRVITRVRGLPDSQKTYVKISVNGRSGLSPRVPDEYIGNLGKNLLDECLSQTTELIHEAVTKVNDDYFKSFIDFANENLHDDSLMPLKTDHMTVPSVWPNVEVQSWLGFPFNDLDFGTGKPFTVMPSFDPWEGQIYLVGSVTGDRSIDVHVTLFQQQLALFEQICYNID
;
A
#
# COMPACT_ATOMS: atom_id res chain seq x y z
N MET A 1 13.29 -22.79 10.86
CA MET A 1 14.68 -22.78 10.31
C MET A 1 14.83 -23.97 9.39
N ALA A 2 15.24 -23.74 8.14
CA ALA A 2 15.65 -24.82 7.25
C ALA A 2 17.17 -24.99 7.37
N VAL A 3 17.62 -26.19 7.69
CA VAL A 3 19.05 -26.54 7.64
C VAL A 3 19.35 -26.94 6.20
N LEU A 4 20.12 -26.11 5.49
CA LEU A 4 20.42 -26.31 4.06
C LEU A 4 21.68 -27.16 3.80
N GLY A 5 22.49 -27.40 4.82
CA GLY A 5 23.71 -28.20 4.68
C GLY A 5 24.52 -28.31 5.96
N THR A 6 25.68 -28.96 5.86
CA THR A 6 26.65 -29.15 6.94
C THR A 6 28.04 -28.68 6.51
N ILE A 7 28.87 -28.30 7.48
CA ILE A 7 30.27 -27.93 7.22
C ILE A 7 31.12 -29.19 7.39
N SER A 8 31.69 -29.71 6.30
CA SER A 8 32.50 -30.93 6.33
C SER A 8 33.98 -30.68 6.65
N GLY A 9 34.47 -29.44 6.48
CA GLY A 9 35.89 -29.11 6.63
C GLY A 9 36.78 -29.61 5.50
N GLU A 10 36.20 -30.18 4.43
CA GLU A 10 36.93 -30.78 3.31
C GLU A 10 37.47 -29.75 2.29
N GLY A 11 37.25 -28.46 2.52
CA GLY A 11 37.69 -27.40 1.60
C GLY A 11 36.90 -27.40 0.28
N ARG A 12 35.65 -27.86 0.28
CA ARG A 12 34.79 -27.94 -0.92
C ARG A 12 33.39 -27.39 -0.63
N VAL A 13 32.71 -26.94 -1.68
CA VAL A 13 31.28 -26.64 -1.69
C VAL A 13 30.60 -27.63 -2.61
N THR A 14 29.68 -28.40 -2.02
CA THR A 14 28.91 -29.41 -2.73
C THR A 14 27.42 -29.08 -2.58
N LEU A 15 26.71 -28.98 -3.71
CA LEU A 15 25.25 -28.83 -3.75
C LEU A 15 24.64 -30.13 -4.25
N VAL A 16 23.83 -30.77 -3.42
CA VAL A 16 23.13 -32.01 -3.78
C VAL A 16 21.67 -31.70 -4.07
N ASP A 17 21.19 -32.17 -5.22
CA ASP A 17 19.77 -32.19 -5.53
C ASP A 17 19.15 -33.47 -4.97
N SER A 18 18.46 -33.34 -3.82
CA SER A 18 17.82 -34.47 -3.15
C SER A 18 16.68 -35.06 -3.99
N PHE A 19 15.97 -34.24 -4.77
CA PHE A 19 14.87 -34.72 -5.63
C PHE A 19 15.42 -35.57 -6.78
N ALA A 20 16.49 -35.12 -7.43
CA ALA A 20 17.16 -35.91 -8.46
C ALA A 20 17.71 -37.23 -7.88
N THR A 21 18.26 -37.18 -6.67
CA THR A 21 18.75 -38.37 -5.94
C THR A 21 17.64 -39.37 -5.65
N ASP A 22 16.51 -38.92 -5.11
CA ASP A 22 15.37 -39.77 -4.79
C ASP A 22 14.69 -40.33 -6.06
N ARG A 23 14.62 -39.54 -7.14
CA ARG A 23 14.11 -40.00 -8.44
C ARG A 23 14.99 -41.07 -9.07
N CYS A 24 16.32 -40.91 -9.02
CA CYS A 24 17.24 -41.95 -9.48
C CYS A 24 17.06 -43.23 -8.66
N ARG A 25 16.95 -43.10 -7.32
CA ARG A 25 16.68 -44.23 -6.42
C ARG A 25 15.37 -44.94 -6.76
N SER A 26 14.28 -44.22 -7.02
CA SER A 26 12.98 -44.81 -7.37
C SER A 26 12.99 -45.54 -8.72
N LEU A 27 13.88 -45.15 -9.63
CA LEU A 27 14.03 -45.76 -10.96
C LEU A 27 15.09 -46.89 -10.99
N GLY A 28 15.68 -47.24 -9.84
CA GLY A 28 16.76 -48.23 -9.77
C GLY A 28 18.08 -47.78 -10.42
N LEU A 29 18.25 -46.46 -10.60
CA LEU A 29 19.43 -45.84 -11.18
C LEU A 29 20.40 -45.40 -10.07
N PRO A 30 21.72 -45.35 -10.34
CA PRO A 30 22.68 -44.79 -9.39
C PRO A 30 22.36 -43.31 -9.09
N PRO A 31 22.71 -42.81 -7.88
CA PRO A 31 22.49 -41.41 -7.54
C PRO A 31 23.25 -40.51 -8.51
N PRO A 32 22.66 -39.38 -8.93
CA PRO A 32 23.34 -38.43 -9.79
C PRO A 32 24.53 -37.81 -9.03
N PRO A 33 25.58 -37.36 -9.73
CA PRO A 33 26.61 -36.55 -9.11
C PRO A 33 25.99 -35.26 -8.53
N PRO A 34 26.67 -34.59 -7.58
CA PRO A 34 26.21 -33.30 -7.06
C PRO A 34 26.03 -32.26 -8.18
N ALA A 35 25.04 -31.39 -8.04
CA ALA A 35 24.76 -30.30 -8.97
C ALA A 35 25.88 -29.25 -9.01
N VAL A 36 26.55 -29.06 -7.87
CA VAL A 36 27.79 -28.28 -7.75
C VAL A 36 28.77 -29.10 -6.93
N ASP A 37 30.02 -29.18 -7.37
CA ASP A 37 31.09 -29.81 -6.61
C ASP A 37 32.42 -29.09 -6.88
N LEU A 38 32.71 -28.06 -6.08
CA LEU A 38 33.83 -27.15 -6.29
C LEU A 38 34.78 -27.15 -5.11
N GLU A 39 36.08 -27.20 -5.37
CA GLU A 39 37.10 -26.92 -4.34
C GLU A 39 37.07 -25.42 -4.01
N LEU A 40 36.92 -25.09 -2.72
CA LEU A 40 36.85 -23.72 -2.25
C LEU A 40 38.11 -22.94 -2.61
N GLU A 41 39.29 -23.56 -2.54
CA GLU A 41 40.55 -22.93 -2.96
C GLU A 41 40.53 -22.51 -4.44
N LYS A 42 39.86 -23.24 -5.32
CA LYS A 42 39.77 -22.86 -6.74
C LYS A 42 38.74 -21.76 -7.01
N VAL A 43 37.76 -21.59 -6.13
CA VAL A 43 36.68 -20.60 -6.27
C VAL A 43 37.00 -19.29 -5.54
N LEU A 44 37.55 -19.41 -4.34
CA LEU A 44 37.87 -18.30 -3.43
C LEU A 44 39.37 -18.00 -3.36
N GLY A 45 40.23 -18.89 -3.86
CA GLY A 45 41.68 -18.67 -3.84
C GLY A 45 42.13 -17.57 -4.79
N ASP A 46 43.41 -17.23 -4.68
CA ASP A 46 44.04 -16.02 -5.20
C ASP A 46 43.72 -15.76 -6.68
N MET A 47 42.69 -14.94 -6.92
CA MET A 47 42.49 -14.32 -8.21
C MET A 47 43.77 -13.56 -8.59
N PRO A 48 44.33 -13.78 -9.78
CA PRO A 48 45.55 -13.10 -10.17
C PRO A 48 45.33 -11.59 -10.14
N GLN A 49 46.29 -10.86 -9.57
CA GLN A 49 46.25 -9.40 -9.51
C GLN A 49 46.12 -8.85 -10.94
N LYS A 50 45.12 -7.99 -11.15
CA LYS A 50 44.91 -7.30 -12.42
C LYS A 50 45.76 -6.03 -12.45
N SER A 51 46.51 -5.85 -13.53
CA SER A 51 47.17 -4.60 -13.86
C SER A 51 46.34 -3.85 -14.90
N PHE A 52 46.13 -2.55 -14.68
CA PHE A 52 45.45 -1.67 -15.61
C PHE A 52 46.43 -0.56 -16.03
N GLU A 53 46.49 -0.29 -17.33
CA GLU A 53 47.23 0.85 -17.87
C GLU A 53 46.21 1.91 -18.26
N PHE A 54 46.29 3.07 -17.63
CA PHE A 54 45.41 4.21 -17.90
C PHE A 54 46.21 5.41 -18.41
N THR A 55 45.61 6.16 -19.32
CA THR A 55 46.18 7.40 -19.88
C THR A 55 45.46 8.60 -19.28
N ARG A 56 46.22 9.59 -18.81
CA ARG A 56 45.66 10.88 -18.36
C ARG A 56 45.22 11.70 -19.57
N VAL A 57 44.10 12.40 -19.42
CA VAL A 57 43.54 13.28 -20.44
C VAL A 57 43.29 14.64 -19.80
N ASP A 58 43.88 15.69 -20.38
CA ASP A 58 43.68 17.06 -19.92
C ASP A 58 42.46 17.69 -20.63
N PRO A 59 41.36 17.98 -19.91
CA PRO A 59 40.20 18.62 -20.53
C PRO A 59 40.48 20.11 -20.82
N ILE A 60 39.97 20.60 -21.95
CA ILE A 60 39.93 22.04 -22.25
C ILE A 60 38.94 22.70 -21.29
N ARG A 61 39.36 23.78 -20.62
CA ARG A 61 38.54 24.53 -19.66
C ARG A 61 38.47 25.98 -20.07
N GLU A 62 37.29 26.55 -19.93
CA GLU A 62 37.07 27.97 -20.17
C GLU A 62 36.78 28.69 -18.85
N PRO A 63 37.25 29.94 -18.68
CA PRO A 63 36.84 30.76 -17.56
C PRO A 63 35.33 30.95 -17.54
N LEU A 64 34.77 31.10 -16.34
CA LEU A 64 33.35 31.40 -16.18
C LEU A 64 33.04 32.77 -16.82
N ASP A 65 32.15 32.78 -17.81
CA ASP A 65 31.69 33.99 -18.48
C ASP A 65 30.19 34.21 -18.19
N ILE A 66 29.90 35.17 -17.32
CA ILE A 66 28.53 35.57 -16.98
C ILE A 66 28.22 36.87 -17.71
N ALA A 67 27.13 36.85 -18.48
CA ALA A 67 26.74 37.98 -19.32
C ALA A 67 26.67 39.31 -18.53
N PRO A 68 27.28 40.39 -19.06
CA PRO A 68 27.18 41.72 -18.46
C PRO A 68 25.72 42.15 -18.26
N GLY A 69 25.35 42.49 -17.03
CA GLY A 69 23.99 42.87 -16.65
C GLY A 69 23.18 41.78 -15.93
N THR A 70 23.71 40.55 -15.82
CA THR A 70 23.13 39.53 -14.94
C THR A 70 23.10 40.03 -13.50
N THR A 71 21.92 40.10 -12.88
CA THR A 71 21.78 40.60 -11.51
C THR A 71 22.02 39.50 -10.47
N LEU A 72 22.32 39.89 -9.22
CA LEU A 72 22.39 38.94 -8.11
C LEU A 72 21.09 38.14 -7.96
N MET A 73 19.94 38.80 -8.14
CA MET A 73 18.63 38.14 -8.06
C MET A 73 18.43 37.10 -9.18
N ASP A 74 18.93 37.36 -10.40
CA ASP A 74 18.86 36.39 -11.49
C ASP A 74 19.71 35.14 -11.18
N SER A 75 20.89 35.33 -10.59
CA SER A 75 21.75 34.23 -10.14
C SER A 75 21.12 33.44 -8.98
N LEU A 76 20.60 34.13 -7.95
CA LEU A 76 19.90 33.47 -6.83
C LEU A 76 18.69 32.66 -7.29
N LYS A 77 17.88 33.20 -8.22
CA LYS A 77 16.74 32.48 -8.82
C LYS A 77 17.13 31.16 -9.45
N ARG A 78 18.32 31.09 -10.04
CA ARG A 78 18.80 29.86 -10.66
C ARG A 78 19.42 28.92 -9.63
N VAL A 79 20.33 29.43 -8.79
CA VAL A 79 21.07 28.63 -7.79
C VAL A 79 20.12 28.02 -6.76
N LEU A 80 19.21 28.80 -6.16
CA LEU A 80 18.27 28.27 -5.15
C LEU A 80 17.30 27.22 -5.71
N ARG A 81 17.10 27.17 -7.02
CA ARG A 81 16.23 26.20 -7.69
C ARG A 81 16.98 24.98 -8.24
N LEU A 82 18.31 24.99 -8.21
CA LEU A 82 19.13 23.86 -8.64
C LEU A 82 18.90 22.67 -7.70
N PRO A 83 18.61 21.44 -8.19
CA PRO A 83 18.29 20.29 -7.32
C PRO A 83 19.33 19.94 -6.24
N SER A 84 20.62 20.21 -6.48
CA SER A 84 21.69 20.03 -5.47
C SER A 84 21.58 21.04 -4.33
N VAL A 85 21.02 22.24 -4.57
CA VAL A 85 20.91 23.32 -3.58
C VAL A 85 19.51 23.41 -2.96
N CYS A 86 18.45 23.26 -3.75
CA CYS A 86 17.06 23.49 -3.32
C CYS A 86 16.62 22.58 -2.17
N SER A 87 15.45 22.86 -1.60
CA SER A 87 14.84 22.04 -0.53
C SER A 87 14.81 20.55 -0.88
N LYS A 88 15.15 19.71 0.10
CA LYS A 88 15.15 18.24 -0.03
C LYS A 88 13.89 17.60 0.56
N ARG A 89 12.83 18.38 0.81
CA ARG A 89 11.55 17.92 1.38
C ARG A 89 10.93 16.74 0.63
N PHE A 90 11.07 16.71 -0.70
CA PHE A 90 10.61 15.61 -1.55
C PHE A 90 11.33 14.26 -1.31
N LEU A 91 12.48 14.27 -0.62
CA LEU A 91 13.22 13.07 -0.19
C LEU A 91 12.88 12.67 1.24
N THR A 92 12.67 13.64 2.13
CA THR A 92 12.64 13.42 3.58
C THR A 92 11.25 13.06 4.12
N THR A 93 10.20 13.75 3.69
CA THR A 93 8.84 13.63 4.28
C THR A 93 8.17 12.28 4.01
N LYS A 94 8.62 11.55 2.99
CA LYS A 94 8.09 10.26 2.56
C LYS A 94 8.74 9.03 3.21
N VAL A 95 9.74 9.23 4.06
CA VAL A 95 10.45 8.17 4.79
C VAL A 95 10.38 8.39 6.29
N ASP A 96 10.39 7.31 7.06
CA ASP A 96 10.45 7.39 8.52
C ASP A 96 11.76 8.04 8.98
N ARG A 97 11.68 8.85 10.05
CA ARG A 97 12.81 9.55 10.66
C ARG A 97 12.79 9.51 12.19
N CYS A 98 11.84 8.80 12.79
CA CYS A 98 11.62 8.80 14.23
C CYS A 98 11.58 7.38 14.85
N VAL A 99 11.41 6.33 14.04
CA VAL A 99 11.45 4.94 14.49
C VAL A 99 12.73 4.66 15.29
N THR A 100 12.64 3.78 16.28
CA THR A 100 13.60 3.51 17.37
C THR A 100 13.54 4.48 18.55
N GLY A 101 12.97 5.67 18.40
CA GLY A 101 12.96 6.68 19.47
C GLY A 101 14.34 7.18 19.90
N LEU A 102 15.40 6.88 19.13
CA LEU A 102 16.79 7.24 19.43
C LEU A 102 17.35 8.30 18.47
N VAL A 103 16.57 8.79 17.50
CA VAL A 103 17.04 9.82 16.58
C VAL A 103 17.05 11.19 17.29
N ALA A 104 18.24 11.73 17.55
CA ALA A 104 18.44 12.96 18.30
C ALA A 104 18.48 14.20 17.39
N GLN A 105 19.11 14.09 16.22
CA GLN A 105 19.11 15.11 15.17
C GLN A 105 18.76 14.47 13.82
N GLN A 106 17.68 14.95 13.21
CA GLN A 106 17.22 14.56 11.88
C GLN A 106 17.67 15.57 10.82
N GLN A 107 17.34 15.32 9.56
CA GLN A 107 17.53 16.24 8.44
C GLN A 107 16.77 17.56 8.62
N THR A 108 15.71 17.59 9.43
CA THR A 108 14.86 18.77 9.63
C THR A 108 15.30 19.60 10.84
N VAL A 109 15.33 20.93 10.69
CA VAL A 109 15.72 21.89 11.72
C VAL A 109 14.73 23.05 11.83
N GLY A 110 14.80 23.72 12.98
CA GLY A 110 14.03 24.93 13.26
C GLY A 110 12.52 24.71 13.40
N PRO A 111 11.78 25.79 13.70
CA PRO A 111 10.33 25.74 13.92
C PRO A 111 9.53 25.30 12.70
N LEU A 112 10.05 25.54 11.49
CA LEU A 112 9.39 25.19 10.24
C LEU A 112 9.75 23.77 9.74
N GLN A 113 10.63 23.06 10.45
CA GLN A 113 11.11 21.72 10.10
C GLN A 113 11.65 21.66 8.66
N LEU A 114 12.54 22.60 8.31
CA LEU A 114 13.18 22.66 6.99
C LEU A 114 14.35 21.69 6.91
N THR A 115 14.55 21.09 5.74
CA THR A 115 15.56 20.04 5.49
C THR A 115 16.97 20.61 5.33
N LEU A 116 17.54 21.11 6.43
CA LEU A 116 18.79 21.88 6.44
C LEU A 116 19.80 21.39 7.49
N ALA A 117 19.60 20.23 8.14
CA ALA A 117 20.61 19.73 9.07
C ALA A 117 21.85 19.19 8.32
N ASP A 118 23.04 19.59 8.76
CA ASP A 118 24.31 19.11 8.21
C ASP A 118 24.71 17.72 8.76
N VAL A 119 24.32 17.42 9.99
CA VAL A 119 24.72 16.20 10.71
C VAL A 119 23.51 15.42 11.21
N ALA A 120 23.56 14.10 11.09
CA ALA A 120 22.61 13.21 11.75
C ALA A 120 23.23 12.72 13.06
N VAL A 121 22.44 12.75 14.14
CA VAL A 121 22.88 12.30 15.48
C VAL A 121 21.86 11.31 16.04
N ILE A 122 22.36 10.18 16.52
CA ILE A 122 21.55 9.12 17.14
C ILE A 122 22.02 8.89 18.57
N ALA A 123 21.09 8.70 19.49
CA ALA A 123 21.37 8.23 20.84
C ALA A 123 21.71 6.74 20.84
N GLN A 124 22.57 6.32 21.76
CA GLN A 124 22.91 4.90 21.94
C GLN A 124 21.92 4.19 22.88
N SER A 125 21.19 4.94 23.71
CA SER A 125 20.22 4.40 24.67
C SER A 125 19.13 5.43 24.99
N TYR A 126 18.02 4.96 25.57
CA TYR A 126 16.88 5.81 25.94
C TYR A 126 17.09 6.70 27.17
N THR A 127 18.22 6.55 27.88
CA THR A 127 18.46 7.24 29.17
C THR A 127 19.79 7.98 29.22
N GLY A 128 20.77 7.56 28.42
CA GLY A 128 22.05 8.24 28.29
C GLY A 128 22.02 9.34 27.24
N HIS A 129 22.99 10.25 27.33
CA HIS A 129 23.19 11.31 26.33
C HIS A 129 24.31 10.96 25.33
N THR A 130 24.89 9.76 25.41
CA THR A 130 25.90 9.31 24.45
C THR A 130 25.24 8.73 23.20
N GLY A 131 25.95 8.76 22.09
CA GLY A 131 25.40 8.43 20.79
C GLY A 131 26.45 8.26 19.69
N GLY A 132 25.99 8.37 18.45
CA GLY A 132 26.81 8.45 17.26
C GLY A 132 26.39 9.64 16.40
N ALA A 133 27.34 10.18 15.65
CA ALA A 133 27.11 11.22 14.65
C ALA A 133 27.61 10.75 13.29
N CYS A 134 26.90 11.11 12.22
CA CYS A 134 27.35 10.86 10.86
C CYS A 134 27.01 12.03 9.92
N ALA A 135 27.85 12.17 8.90
CA ALA A 135 27.74 13.21 7.88
C ALA A 135 28.27 12.69 6.54
N ILE A 136 27.92 13.37 5.46
CA ILE A 136 28.30 13.01 4.08
C ILE A 136 28.96 14.22 3.42
N GLY A 137 29.92 13.96 2.54
CA GLY A 137 30.47 14.92 1.60
C GLY A 137 30.73 14.29 0.23
N GLU A 138 30.45 15.01 -0.83
CA GLU A 138 30.57 14.57 -2.22
C GLU A 138 30.65 15.76 -3.18
N GLN A 139 31.49 15.66 -4.21
CA GLN A 139 31.93 16.83 -4.97
C GLN A 139 32.05 16.58 -6.49
N PRO A 140 31.06 15.92 -7.14
CA PRO A 140 31.21 15.31 -8.47
C PRO A 140 31.52 16.30 -9.59
N ILE A 141 30.91 17.49 -9.57
CA ILE A 141 31.10 18.50 -10.63
C ILE A 141 32.54 19.03 -10.60
N LYS A 142 33.13 19.16 -9.42
CA LYS A 142 34.56 19.50 -9.28
C LYS A 142 35.48 18.41 -9.79
N GLY A 143 35.03 17.15 -9.75
CA GLY A 143 35.75 16.02 -10.33
C GLY A 143 36.00 16.17 -11.83
N LEU A 144 35.13 16.91 -12.53
CA LEU A 144 35.33 17.27 -13.94
C LEU A 144 36.49 18.25 -14.14
N LEU A 145 36.85 19.02 -13.10
CA LEU A 145 37.97 19.95 -13.12
C LEU A 145 39.23 19.33 -12.52
N ASP A 146 39.17 18.80 -11.31
CA ASP A 146 40.34 18.19 -10.66
C ASP A 146 39.89 17.06 -9.75
N PRO A 147 40.15 15.80 -10.13
CA PRO A 147 39.78 14.65 -9.31
C PRO A 147 40.47 14.66 -7.95
N THR A 148 41.67 15.26 -7.84
CA THR A 148 42.41 15.35 -6.57
C THR A 148 41.76 16.36 -5.62
N ALA A 149 41.31 17.50 -6.16
CA ALA A 149 40.60 18.50 -5.36
C ALA A 149 39.21 18.01 -4.96
N MET A 150 38.50 17.33 -5.87
CA MET A 150 37.23 16.66 -5.56
C MET A 150 37.38 15.72 -4.37
N ALA A 151 38.40 14.85 -4.38
CA ALA A 151 38.62 13.90 -3.30
C ALA A 151 38.89 14.59 -1.94
N ARG A 152 39.72 15.63 -1.92
CA ARG A 152 40.00 16.41 -0.71
C ARG A 152 38.77 17.14 -0.19
N LEU A 153 37.98 17.72 -1.10
CA LEU A 153 36.78 18.47 -0.76
C LEU A 153 35.65 17.55 -0.29
N ALA A 154 35.52 16.33 -0.82
CA ALA A 154 34.54 15.36 -0.34
C ALA A 154 34.80 14.98 1.13
N VAL A 155 36.07 14.78 1.52
CA VAL A 155 36.44 14.59 2.93
C VAL A 155 36.20 15.87 3.74
N GLY A 156 36.62 17.01 3.21
CA GLY A 156 36.47 18.31 3.87
C GLY A 156 35.02 18.63 4.20
N GLU A 157 34.12 18.48 3.22
CA GLU A 157 32.68 18.70 3.36
C GLU A 157 32.07 17.75 4.40
N ALA A 158 32.42 16.46 4.34
CA ALA A 158 31.95 15.48 5.32
C ALA A 158 32.35 15.89 6.76
N LEU A 159 33.54 16.46 6.94
CA LEU A 159 34.03 16.93 8.24
C LEU A 159 33.43 18.26 8.67
N THR A 160 33.25 19.22 7.75
CA THR A 160 32.56 20.49 8.06
C THR A 160 31.08 20.27 8.37
N ASN A 161 30.47 19.23 7.83
CA ASN A 161 29.14 18.79 8.23
C ASN A 161 29.16 18.11 9.60
N LEU A 162 30.15 17.23 9.88
CA LEU A 162 30.25 16.51 11.15
C LEU A 162 30.53 17.43 12.36
N VAL A 163 31.24 18.55 12.17
CA VAL A 163 31.76 19.41 13.25
C VAL A 163 30.68 19.95 14.20
N TRP A 164 29.44 19.97 13.75
CA TRP A 164 28.29 20.46 14.51
C TRP A 164 27.79 19.48 15.57
N ALA A 165 28.24 18.23 15.52
CA ALA A 165 28.09 17.29 16.62
C ALA A 165 29.36 17.29 17.48
N LYS A 166 29.20 17.19 18.80
CA LYS A 166 30.35 16.94 19.67
C LYS A 166 30.90 15.54 19.37
N ILE A 167 32.19 15.46 19.07
CA ILE A 167 32.89 14.19 18.83
C ILE A 167 33.97 13.98 19.90
N THR A 168 34.45 12.75 20.03
CA THR A 168 35.54 12.42 20.97
C THR A 168 36.89 12.96 20.53
N SER A 169 37.27 12.69 19.28
CA SER A 169 38.51 13.13 18.63
C SER A 169 38.38 12.98 17.12
N LEU A 170 39.14 13.74 16.34
CA LEU A 170 39.22 13.58 14.88
C LEU A 170 39.75 12.18 14.49
N SER A 171 40.68 11.61 15.26
CA SER A 171 41.24 10.27 15.05
C SER A 171 40.21 9.13 15.16
N ASP A 172 39.11 9.39 15.86
CA ASP A 172 38.06 8.40 16.09
C ASP A 172 37.06 8.38 14.94
N VAL A 173 37.10 9.39 14.07
CA VAL A 173 36.30 9.42 12.86
C VAL A 173 36.73 8.26 11.95
N LYS A 174 35.72 7.52 11.47
CA LYS A 174 35.84 6.49 10.44
C LYS A 174 35.00 6.89 9.25
N ALA A 175 35.34 6.34 8.09
CA ALA A 175 34.68 6.69 6.85
C ALA A 175 34.34 5.45 6.01
N SER A 176 33.22 5.54 5.31
CA SER A 176 32.94 4.70 4.15
C SER A 176 33.27 5.48 2.87
N GLY A 177 34.12 4.91 2.01
CA GLY A 177 34.44 5.48 0.70
C GLY A 177 33.68 4.78 -0.43
N ASN A 178 32.83 5.50 -1.14
CA ASN A 178 32.06 4.96 -2.27
C ASN A 178 32.48 5.60 -3.59
N TRP A 179 32.94 4.78 -4.55
CA TRP A 179 33.56 5.22 -5.80
C TRP A 179 32.64 4.96 -7.00
N MET A 180 32.29 5.99 -7.75
CA MET A 180 31.44 5.90 -8.94
C MET A 180 32.21 6.46 -10.14
N TYR A 181 32.70 5.59 -11.01
CA TYR A 181 33.51 5.98 -12.18
C TYR A 181 33.12 5.19 -13.42
N ALA A 182 33.32 5.76 -14.60
CA ALA A 182 33.35 5.01 -15.85
C ALA A 182 34.79 4.58 -16.18
N ALA A 183 35.43 3.84 -15.26
CA ALA A 183 36.89 3.69 -15.18
C ALA A 183 37.57 3.10 -16.44
N LYS A 184 36.81 2.45 -17.31
CA LYS A 184 37.31 1.89 -18.59
C LYS A 184 37.26 2.87 -19.75
N LEU A 185 36.65 4.04 -19.59
CA LEU A 185 36.66 5.11 -20.59
C LEU A 185 37.93 5.96 -20.45
N ASP A 186 38.32 6.59 -21.56
CA ASP A 186 39.54 7.38 -21.63
C ASP A 186 39.58 8.48 -20.55
N GLY A 187 40.72 8.59 -19.86
CA GLY A 187 40.94 9.55 -18.77
C GLY A 187 40.35 9.16 -17.41
N GLU A 188 39.19 8.49 -17.36
CA GLU A 188 38.45 8.25 -16.12
C GLU A 188 39.17 7.34 -15.12
N GLY A 189 39.77 6.25 -15.60
CA GLY A 189 40.56 5.34 -14.73
C GLY A 189 41.79 6.01 -14.13
N ALA A 190 42.45 6.90 -14.88
CA ALA A 190 43.58 7.70 -14.38
C ALA A 190 43.11 8.76 -13.37
N ALA A 191 41.98 9.43 -13.64
CA ALA A 191 41.38 10.40 -12.72
C ALA A 191 40.99 9.75 -11.38
N MET A 192 40.40 8.54 -11.42
CA MET A 192 40.09 7.77 -10.21
C MET A 192 41.35 7.43 -9.40
N PHE A 193 42.44 7.04 -10.07
CA PHE A 193 43.72 6.78 -9.40
C PHE A 193 44.30 8.03 -8.74
N ASP A 194 44.25 9.18 -9.42
CA ASP A 194 44.72 10.46 -8.88
C ASP A 194 43.85 10.92 -7.68
N ALA A 195 42.53 10.74 -7.75
CA ALA A 195 41.62 10.95 -6.62
C ALA A 195 41.95 10.03 -5.44
N ALA A 196 42.23 8.74 -5.68
CA ALA A 196 42.57 7.77 -4.63
C ALA A 196 43.87 8.12 -3.91
N ASN A 197 44.90 8.57 -4.63
CA ASN A 197 46.15 9.02 -4.00
C ASN A 197 45.91 10.28 -3.16
N ALA A 198 45.21 11.29 -3.70
CA ALA A 198 44.91 12.52 -2.98
C ALA A 198 44.06 12.28 -1.73
N LEU A 199 43.10 11.34 -1.82
CA LEU A 199 42.31 10.90 -0.68
C LEU A 199 43.19 10.26 0.39
N ALA A 200 44.05 9.31 0.00
CA ALA A 200 44.94 8.62 0.94
C ALA A 200 45.86 9.62 1.66
N GLU A 201 46.46 10.57 0.93
CA GLU A 201 47.28 11.63 1.51
C GLU A 201 46.50 12.47 2.53
N ALA A 202 45.31 12.95 2.16
CA ALA A 202 44.49 13.77 3.04
C ALA A 202 44.03 13.01 4.30
N MET A 203 43.64 11.74 4.15
CA MET A 203 43.17 10.93 5.28
C MET A 203 44.31 10.53 6.22
N ILE A 204 45.51 10.26 5.69
CA ILE A 204 46.72 10.03 6.49
C ILE A 204 47.06 11.29 7.30
N GLU A 205 47.01 12.47 6.67
CA GLU A 205 47.28 13.76 7.35
C GLU A 205 46.26 14.03 8.47
N LEU A 206 44.98 13.75 8.22
CA LEU A 206 43.89 13.97 9.18
C LEU A 206 43.79 12.87 10.25
N GLY A 207 44.49 11.75 10.09
CA GLY A 207 44.41 10.59 10.99
C GLY A 207 43.09 9.83 10.93
N ILE A 208 42.40 9.89 9.79
CA ILE A 208 41.10 9.24 9.55
C ILE A 208 41.32 7.99 8.69
N ALA A 209 40.55 6.94 8.92
CA ALA A 209 40.64 5.70 8.15
C ALA A 209 39.33 5.40 7.40
N ILE A 210 39.46 4.85 6.21
CA ILE A 210 38.36 4.14 5.53
C ILE A 210 38.36 2.70 6.02
N ASP A 211 37.27 2.28 6.64
CA ASP A 211 37.07 0.91 7.14
C ASP A 211 35.88 0.19 6.48
N GLY A 212 35.21 0.86 5.54
CA GLY A 212 34.18 0.29 4.68
C GLY A 212 34.07 1.03 3.35
N GLY A 213 33.38 0.47 2.37
CA GLY A 213 33.20 1.12 1.08
C GLY A 213 32.79 0.17 -0.04
N LYS A 214 32.55 0.75 -1.21
CA LYS A 214 32.20 0.03 -2.43
C LYS A 214 32.64 0.81 -3.66
N ASP A 215 32.84 0.11 -4.77
CA ASP A 215 33.07 0.70 -6.08
C ASP A 215 31.99 0.29 -7.10
N SER A 216 31.73 1.21 -8.05
CA SER A 216 30.91 1.04 -9.24
C SER A 216 31.66 1.64 -10.43
N LEU A 217 32.30 0.78 -11.22
CA LEU A 217 33.29 1.18 -12.24
C LEU A 217 32.75 1.23 -13.69
N SER A 218 31.43 1.19 -13.85
CA SER A 218 30.74 1.20 -15.15
C SER A 218 29.67 2.29 -15.23
N MET A 219 29.96 3.48 -14.69
CA MET A 219 29.02 4.61 -14.63
C MET A 219 28.88 5.36 -15.96
N ALA A 220 28.57 4.60 -17.03
CA ALA A 220 28.28 5.14 -18.35
C ALA A 220 27.13 4.36 -18.99
N ALA A 221 26.33 5.05 -19.80
CA ALA A 221 25.21 4.48 -20.53
C ALA A 221 25.21 4.97 -21.98
N HIS A 222 24.75 4.12 -22.89
CA HIS A 222 24.43 4.53 -24.25
C HIS A 222 23.06 5.22 -24.25
N ALA A 223 23.00 6.47 -24.71
CA ALA A 223 21.77 7.22 -24.90
C ALA A 223 21.72 7.70 -26.35
N SER A 224 20.82 7.09 -27.15
CA SER A 224 20.80 7.23 -28.60
C SER A 224 22.17 6.90 -29.23
N ASP A 225 22.79 7.83 -29.96
CA ASP A 225 24.05 7.62 -30.68
C ASP A 225 25.29 8.05 -29.85
N GLU A 226 25.11 8.41 -28.57
CA GLU A 226 26.16 8.94 -27.72
C GLU A 226 26.38 8.10 -26.45
N VAL A 227 27.61 8.13 -25.94
CA VAL A 227 27.95 7.55 -24.62
C VAL A 227 27.89 8.68 -23.60
N VAL A 228 26.92 8.61 -22.71
CA VAL A 228 26.79 9.54 -21.59
C VAL A 228 27.45 8.92 -20.37
N LYS A 229 28.48 9.59 -19.84
CA LYS A 229 29.16 9.19 -18.61
C LYS A 229 28.68 10.06 -17.44
N ALA A 230 28.51 9.44 -16.27
CA ALA A 230 28.40 10.21 -15.04
C ALA A 230 29.78 10.82 -14.71
N PRO A 231 29.82 12.02 -14.10
CA PRO A 231 31.07 12.53 -13.52
C PRO A 231 31.67 11.52 -12.55
N GLY A 232 32.99 11.33 -12.61
CA GLY A 232 33.70 10.57 -11.61
C GLY A 232 33.45 11.14 -10.22
N ASN A 233 32.94 10.33 -9.30
CA ASN A 233 32.50 10.79 -7.98
C ASN A 233 33.05 9.89 -6.87
N LEU A 234 33.39 10.55 -5.76
CA LEU A 234 33.70 9.94 -4.48
C LEU A 234 32.74 10.49 -3.44
N VAL A 235 31.93 9.61 -2.86
CA VAL A 235 31.06 9.93 -1.73
C VAL A 235 31.72 9.43 -0.45
N ILE A 236 32.03 10.36 0.45
CA ILE A 236 32.59 10.07 1.77
C ILE A 236 31.47 10.16 2.80
N SER A 237 31.21 9.07 3.51
CA SER A 237 30.32 9.06 4.67
C SER A 237 31.15 8.88 5.92
N VAL A 238 31.22 9.91 6.76
CA VAL A 238 31.93 9.85 8.05
C VAL A 238 31.00 9.48 9.18
N TYR A 239 31.50 8.74 10.15
CA TYR A 239 30.79 8.41 11.39
C TYR A 239 31.74 8.32 12.57
N THR A 240 31.24 8.70 13.75
CA THR A 240 32.00 8.66 14.99
C THR A 240 31.09 8.63 16.22
N THR A 241 31.65 8.33 17.38
CA THR A 241 30.94 8.41 18.66
C THR A 241 30.70 9.85 19.08
N CYS A 242 29.48 10.13 19.56
CA CYS A 242 29.07 11.42 20.10
C CYS A 242 28.94 11.29 21.62
N PRO A 243 29.85 11.88 22.43
CA PRO A 243 29.80 11.75 23.89
C PRO A 243 28.65 12.56 24.53
N ASP A 244 28.04 13.50 23.80
CA ASP A 244 26.88 14.26 24.28
C ASP A 244 26.04 14.78 23.11
N ILE A 245 24.93 14.08 22.84
CA ILE A 245 23.98 14.42 21.77
C ILE A 245 23.27 15.76 22.00
N THR A 246 23.23 16.26 23.24
CA THR A 246 22.52 17.50 23.59
C THR A 246 23.30 18.76 23.21
N LEU A 247 24.57 18.59 22.82
CA LEU A 247 25.46 19.67 22.37
C LEU A 247 25.54 19.77 20.85
N THR A 248 24.58 19.15 20.14
CA THR A 248 24.47 19.27 18.68
C THR A 248 24.03 20.68 18.31
N VAL A 249 24.74 21.30 17.37
CA VAL A 249 24.43 22.62 16.82
C VAL A 249 23.71 22.45 15.48
N THR A 250 22.73 23.31 15.22
CA THR A 250 21.92 23.28 14.00
C THR A 250 21.91 24.65 13.32
N PRO A 251 21.64 24.72 11.99
CA PRO A 251 21.73 25.99 11.26
C PRO A 251 20.64 27.04 11.55
N ASP A 252 19.57 26.70 12.28
CA ASP A 252 18.54 27.67 12.63
C ASP A 252 19.09 28.75 13.57
N LEU A 253 19.00 29.99 13.12
CA LEU A 253 19.37 31.19 13.87
C LEU A 253 18.35 31.43 15.00
N LYS A 254 18.83 31.66 16.23
CA LYS A 254 18.00 31.66 17.45
C LYS A 254 18.11 32.94 18.28
N LEU A 255 19.12 33.79 18.05
CA LEU A 255 19.45 34.88 18.98
C LEU A 255 18.84 36.24 18.61
N ALA A 256 18.10 36.31 17.50
CA ALA A 256 17.49 37.54 17.00
C ALA A 256 18.51 38.71 17.01
N ASP A 257 18.16 39.88 17.54
CA ASP A 257 19.04 41.05 17.55
C ASP A 257 20.33 40.89 18.39
N ASP A 258 20.48 39.83 19.19
CA ASP A 258 21.72 39.51 19.91
C ASP A 258 22.69 38.60 19.11
N GLY A 259 22.23 38.04 17.99
CA GLY A 259 23.01 37.14 17.14
C GLY A 259 24.00 37.88 16.24
N VAL A 260 25.28 37.55 16.35
CA VAL A 260 26.35 38.02 15.45
C VAL A 260 26.82 36.85 14.59
N LEU A 261 26.91 37.06 13.29
CA LEU A 261 27.39 36.06 12.34
C LEU A 261 28.89 36.19 12.13
N ILE A 262 29.63 35.11 12.36
CA ILE A 262 31.06 35.01 12.06
C ILE A 262 31.32 33.96 10.99
N HIS A 263 32.23 34.26 10.07
CA HIS A 263 32.66 33.37 9.00
C HIS A 263 34.11 32.93 9.22
N ILE A 264 34.35 31.63 9.10
CA ILE A 264 35.67 31.00 9.08
C ILE A 264 35.91 30.54 7.64
N ASP A 265 36.77 31.27 6.93
CA ASP A 265 37.16 30.95 5.55
C ASP A 265 38.35 29.98 5.52
N LEU A 266 38.11 28.69 5.26
CA LEU A 266 39.19 27.70 5.11
C LEU A 266 39.81 27.75 3.70
N GLY A 267 39.16 28.42 2.74
CA GLY A 267 39.68 28.72 1.42
C GLY A 267 40.76 29.82 1.39
N LYS A 268 40.91 30.57 2.50
CA LYS A 268 41.93 31.62 2.69
C LYS A 268 41.88 32.70 1.59
N GLY A 269 40.67 33.15 1.25
CA GLY A 269 40.43 34.24 0.30
C GLY A 269 40.55 33.85 -1.17
N LYS A 270 40.74 32.57 -1.50
CA LYS A 270 40.91 32.11 -2.90
C LYS A 270 39.66 32.31 -3.77
N ARG A 271 38.47 32.20 -3.18
CA ARG A 271 37.17 32.56 -3.77
C ARG A 271 36.95 32.07 -5.22
N ARG A 272 37.19 30.78 -5.44
CA ARG A 272 37.06 30.10 -6.74
C ARG A 272 35.59 29.86 -7.13
N LEU A 273 35.27 29.75 -8.44
CA LEU A 273 33.89 29.63 -8.95
C LEU A 273 33.63 28.51 -9.98
N GLY A 274 34.64 27.97 -10.63
CA GLY A 274 34.52 26.70 -11.36
C GLY A 274 34.07 25.53 -10.48
N GLY A 275 33.33 24.61 -11.08
CA GLY A 275 32.66 23.50 -10.42
C GLY A 275 31.41 23.92 -9.65
N SER A 276 31.11 25.22 -9.55
CA SER A 276 30.08 25.73 -8.66
C SER A 276 28.65 25.48 -9.10
N ALA A 277 27.73 25.58 -8.13
CA ALA A 277 26.31 25.69 -8.43
C ALA A 277 26.02 26.90 -9.33
N LEU A 278 26.74 28.02 -9.13
CA LEU A 278 26.62 29.20 -9.99
C LEU A 278 27.04 28.88 -11.43
N ALA A 279 28.20 28.26 -11.64
CA ALA A 279 28.67 27.89 -12.97
C ALA A 279 27.69 26.93 -13.65
N GLN A 280 27.23 25.90 -12.92
CA GLN A 280 26.32 24.88 -13.42
C GLN A 280 25.01 25.48 -13.94
N VAL A 281 24.42 26.47 -13.25
CA VAL A 281 23.16 27.08 -13.69
C VAL A 281 23.30 28.06 -14.87
N PHE A 282 24.53 28.35 -15.27
CA PHE A 282 24.86 29.05 -16.51
C PHE A 282 25.39 28.10 -17.59
N ASP A 283 25.16 26.78 -17.43
CA ASP A 283 25.59 25.73 -18.36
C ASP A 283 27.11 25.69 -18.56
N GLN A 284 27.84 25.97 -17.49
CA GLN A 284 29.30 26.07 -17.47
C GLN A 284 29.89 25.23 -16.33
N VAL A 285 31.16 24.85 -16.48
CA VAL A 285 31.95 24.22 -15.41
C VAL A 285 32.99 25.19 -14.88
N GLY A 286 33.47 26.19 -15.64
CA GLY A 286 34.54 27.10 -15.22
C GLY A 286 35.92 26.41 -15.13
N HIS A 287 36.91 27.04 -14.47
CA HIS A 287 38.30 26.53 -14.44
C HIS A 287 38.87 26.26 -13.04
N ASP A 288 38.23 26.75 -11.97
CA ASP A 288 38.79 26.88 -10.61
C ASP A 288 37.76 26.54 -9.52
N ILE A 289 38.03 25.65 -8.57
CA ILE A 289 37.04 24.76 -7.91
C ILE A 289 36.23 25.29 -6.67
N SER A 290 34.89 25.05 -6.55
CA SER A 290 33.99 25.44 -5.41
C SER A 290 32.53 24.74 -5.35
N ASP A 291 31.79 24.52 -4.18
CA ASP A 291 30.33 24.09 -3.82
C ASP A 291 29.32 24.92 -2.88
N GLY A 292 28.17 25.48 -3.34
CA GLY A 292 27.08 26.17 -2.61
C GLY A 292 27.25 27.66 -2.22
N GLY A 293 28.40 28.03 -1.68
CA GLY A 293 28.81 29.43 -1.46
C GLY A 293 28.22 30.13 -0.23
N LEU A 294 28.92 31.16 0.24
CA LEU A 294 28.62 31.85 1.49
C LEU A 294 27.17 32.39 1.55
N ILE A 295 26.65 32.93 0.44
CA ILE A 295 25.30 33.49 0.41
C ILE A 295 24.23 32.42 0.64
N VAL A 296 24.36 31.24 0.03
CA VAL A 296 23.37 30.16 0.19
C VAL A 296 23.37 29.66 1.63
N CYS A 297 24.55 29.42 2.20
CA CYS A 297 24.70 29.00 3.61
C CYS A 297 23.97 29.95 4.56
N VAL A 298 24.21 31.26 4.45
CA VAL A 298 23.58 32.25 5.35
C VAL A 298 22.07 32.38 5.10
N LEU A 299 21.63 32.28 3.85
CA LEU A 299 20.20 32.27 3.52
C LEU A 299 19.50 31.05 4.12
N GLU A 300 20.08 29.86 4.02
CA GLU A 300 19.54 28.64 4.63
C GLU A 300 19.46 28.73 6.15
N MET A 301 20.49 29.30 6.81
CA MET A 301 20.43 29.59 8.24
C MET A 301 19.25 30.52 8.60
N ALA A 302 19.02 31.57 7.80
CA ALA A 302 17.88 32.47 7.96
C ALA A 302 16.53 31.77 7.74
N PHE A 303 16.45 30.88 6.76
CA PHE A 303 15.24 30.09 6.49
C PHE A 303 14.93 29.16 7.66
N ALA A 304 15.94 28.48 8.17
CA ALA A 304 15.85 27.56 9.31
C ALA A 304 15.40 28.30 10.59
N GLY A 305 15.97 29.49 10.87
CA GLY A 305 15.57 30.34 12.00
C GLY A 305 14.26 31.12 11.79
N ASN A 306 13.74 31.14 10.56
CA ASN A 306 12.59 31.95 10.14
C ASN A 306 12.72 33.43 10.55
N CYS A 307 13.91 34.00 10.35
CA CYS A 307 14.27 35.38 10.73
C CYS A 307 15.01 36.09 9.61
N GLY A 308 15.12 37.42 9.68
CA GLY A 308 15.96 38.21 8.78
C GLY A 308 17.35 38.45 9.34
N LEU A 309 18.19 39.09 8.54
CA LEU A 309 19.58 39.37 8.88
C LEU A 309 20.13 40.55 8.07
N HIS A 310 21.21 41.13 8.58
CA HIS A 310 21.99 42.15 7.91
C HIS A 310 23.42 41.66 7.72
N LEU A 311 23.84 41.51 6.46
CA LEU A 311 25.19 41.15 6.06
C LEU A 311 25.93 42.37 5.53
N ASP A 312 27.17 42.50 5.97
CA ASP A 312 28.12 43.48 5.47
C ASP A 312 29.42 42.75 5.13
N LEU A 313 29.62 42.49 3.85
CA LEU A 313 30.76 41.72 3.34
C LEU A 313 31.78 42.62 2.67
N ASN A 314 33.05 42.23 2.77
CA ASN A 314 34.13 42.88 2.04
C ASN A 314 34.55 42.01 0.84
N SER A 315 34.60 42.62 -0.35
CA SER A 315 35.01 41.92 -1.56
C SER A 315 36.50 41.60 -1.59
N HIS A 316 37.32 42.31 -0.80
CA HIS A 316 38.78 42.25 -0.82
C HIS A 316 39.37 42.32 -2.24
N GLY A 317 38.70 43.06 -3.14
CA GLY A 317 39.11 43.21 -4.54
C GLY A 317 38.70 42.07 -5.48
N THR A 318 37.94 41.09 -5.00
CA THR A 318 37.30 40.05 -5.84
C THR A 318 35.96 40.52 -6.38
N SER A 319 35.43 39.83 -7.39
CA SER A 319 34.10 40.17 -7.92
C SER A 319 32.99 39.89 -6.90
N LEU A 320 31.82 40.51 -7.12
CA LEU A 320 30.61 40.26 -6.33
C LEU A 320 30.27 38.75 -6.31
N PHE A 321 30.29 38.10 -7.46
CA PHE A 321 29.96 36.68 -7.56
C PHE A 321 30.98 35.79 -6.85
N GLN A 322 32.29 36.09 -6.96
CA GLN A 322 33.32 35.39 -6.18
C GLN A 322 33.16 35.59 -4.67
N THR A 323 32.68 36.75 -4.24
CA THR A 323 32.46 37.01 -2.81
C THR A 323 31.28 36.20 -2.26
N LEU A 324 30.23 36.00 -3.04
CA LEU A 324 28.97 35.42 -2.59
C LEU A 324 28.82 33.93 -2.89
N PHE A 325 29.21 33.52 -4.09
CA PHE A 325 29.02 32.17 -4.63
C PHE A 325 30.35 31.44 -4.79
N ALA A 326 31.43 31.90 -4.17
CA ALA A 326 32.59 31.04 -4.01
C ALA A 326 32.38 30.14 -2.82
N GLU A 327 32.88 28.95 -2.99
CA GLU A 327 32.31 27.81 -2.31
C GLU A 327 33.43 26.86 -1.87
N GLU A 328 34.39 27.50 -1.20
CA GLU A 328 35.46 26.86 -0.49
C GLU A 328 34.90 26.23 0.80
N LEU A 329 35.67 25.35 1.44
CA LEU A 329 35.34 24.91 2.79
C LEU A 329 35.31 26.12 3.72
N GLY A 330 34.32 26.15 4.62
CA GLY A 330 34.14 27.22 5.57
C GLY A 330 33.06 26.91 6.57
N LEU A 331 32.94 27.74 7.60
CA LEU A 331 31.92 27.63 8.64
C LEU A 331 31.31 29.02 8.89
N VAL A 332 30.00 29.08 9.07
CA VAL A 332 29.31 30.26 9.59
C VAL A 332 28.73 29.92 10.96
N LEU A 333 29.01 30.76 11.96
CA LEU A 333 28.48 30.59 13.31
C LEU A 333 27.65 31.81 13.71
N GLU A 334 26.51 31.56 14.33
CA GLU A 334 25.80 32.56 15.13
C GLU A 334 26.36 32.55 16.56
N VAL A 335 26.80 33.71 17.05
CA VAL A 335 27.33 33.88 18.40
C VAL A 335 26.65 35.07 19.05
N SER A 336 26.20 34.91 20.30
CA SER A 336 25.68 36.04 21.10
C SER A 336 26.74 37.14 21.25
N LYS A 337 26.35 38.42 21.25
CA LYS A 337 27.27 39.55 21.45
C LYS A 337 28.16 39.39 22.68
N LYS A 338 27.59 38.87 23.77
CA LYS A 338 28.30 38.61 25.03
C LYS A 338 29.48 37.63 24.88
N ASN A 339 29.34 36.61 24.03
CA ASN A 339 30.33 35.54 23.88
C ASN A 339 31.28 35.75 22.69
N LEU A 340 31.05 36.77 21.85
CA LEU A 340 31.81 37.00 20.62
C LEU A 340 33.33 37.07 20.85
N ASP A 341 33.78 37.87 21.82
CA ASP A 341 35.21 38.02 22.12
C ASP A 341 35.83 36.71 22.65
N THR A 342 35.05 35.93 23.39
CA THR A 342 35.49 34.62 23.91
C THR A 342 35.69 33.63 22.76
N VAL A 343 34.71 33.52 21.86
CA VAL A 343 34.79 32.62 20.69
C VAL A 343 35.95 33.02 19.78
N ARG A 344 36.05 34.31 19.43
CA ARG A 344 37.18 34.81 18.62
C ARG A 344 38.52 34.60 19.31
N GLY A 345 38.58 34.76 20.64
CA GLY A 345 39.76 34.46 21.43
C GLY A 345 40.24 33.02 21.26
N ARG A 346 39.31 32.05 21.39
CA ARG A 346 39.59 30.61 21.21
C ARG A 346 40.02 30.27 19.79
N LEU A 347 39.37 30.84 18.78
CA LEU A 347 39.75 30.62 17.38
C LEU A 347 41.16 31.15 17.10
N ARG A 348 41.52 32.33 17.60
CA ARG A 348 42.88 32.87 17.48
C ARG A 348 43.94 32.02 18.20
N GLU A 349 43.62 31.47 19.38
CA GLU A 349 44.49 30.53 20.10
C GLU A 349 44.77 29.28 19.26
N ALA A 350 43.80 28.84 18.46
CA ALA A 350 43.93 27.74 17.50
C ALA A 350 44.48 28.18 16.13
N HIS A 351 44.93 29.44 15.98
CA HIS A 351 45.39 30.02 14.72
C HIS A 351 44.36 30.03 13.58
N ILE A 352 43.08 30.11 13.93
CA ILE A 352 41.94 30.21 13.01
C ILE A 352 41.47 31.67 12.95
N THR A 353 41.40 32.21 11.74
CA THR A 353 40.83 33.55 11.49
C THR A 353 39.32 33.45 11.36
N ALA A 354 38.60 34.36 12.01
CA ALA A 354 37.16 34.50 11.88
C ALA A 354 36.78 35.97 11.73
N GLU A 355 35.93 36.25 10.74
CA GLU A 355 35.47 37.58 10.38
C GLU A 355 34.01 37.74 10.76
N VAL A 356 33.65 38.90 11.32
CA VAL A 356 32.23 39.24 11.53
C VAL A 356 31.67 39.65 10.17
N ILE A 357 30.65 38.93 9.71
CA ILE A 357 30.04 39.12 8.39
C ILE A 357 28.64 39.73 8.46
N GLY A 358 28.08 39.83 9.66
CA GLY A 358 26.73 40.38 9.84
C GLY A 358 26.14 40.15 11.22
N GLN A 359 24.84 40.41 11.31
CA GLN A 359 24.04 40.19 12.50
C GLN A 359 22.65 39.68 12.12
N VAL A 360 22.06 38.89 13.01
CA VAL A 360 20.68 38.44 12.91
C VAL A 360 19.76 39.57 13.36
N THR A 361 18.54 39.63 12.81
CA THR A 361 17.59 40.68 13.16
C THR A 361 16.21 40.10 13.47
N GLY A 362 15.45 40.74 14.36
CA GLY A 362 14.04 40.40 14.60
C GLY A 362 13.09 40.73 13.44
N SER A 363 13.54 41.55 12.47
CA SER A 363 12.82 41.81 11.21
C SER A 363 12.92 40.60 10.27
N PRO A 364 11.92 40.30 9.42
CA PRO A 364 12.01 39.24 8.42
C PRO A 364 12.86 39.62 7.19
N MET A 365 13.48 40.80 7.18
CA MET A 365 14.22 41.32 6.04
C MET A 365 15.66 40.80 5.99
N ILE A 366 16.07 40.36 4.80
CA ILE A 366 17.45 40.02 4.47
C ILE A 366 18.06 41.19 3.71
N ASN A 367 19.04 41.82 4.34
CA ASN A 367 19.79 42.94 3.80
C ASN A 367 21.24 42.53 3.57
N LEU A 368 21.72 42.60 2.34
CA LEU A 368 23.11 42.32 1.99
C LEU A 368 23.75 43.58 1.42
N SER A 369 24.86 43.99 2.03
CA SER A 369 25.76 45.00 1.49
C SER A 369 27.13 44.38 1.22
N VAL A 370 27.74 44.80 0.12
CA VAL A 370 29.13 44.45 -0.22
C VAL A 370 29.89 45.74 -0.47
N ASP A 371 30.99 45.94 0.25
CA ASP A 371 31.79 47.17 0.22
C ASP A 371 30.95 48.44 0.46
N GLY A 372 29.97 48.36 1.37
CA GLY A 372 29.04 49.45 1.70
C GLY A 372 27.95 49.73 0.65
N VAL A 373 27.85 48.94 -0.42
CA VAL A 373 26.81 49.05 -1.44
C VAL A 373 25.76 47.96 -1.24
N THR A 374 24.49 48.35 -1.10
CA THR A 374 23.36 47.41 -0.99
C THR A 374 23.19 46.60 -2.28
N GLN A 375 23.25 45.27 -2.15
CA GLN A 375 23.12 44.32 -3.25
C GLN A 375 21.79 43.56 -3.24
N LEU A 376 21.20 43.36 -2.05
CA LEU A 376 19.94 42.65 -1.87
C LEU A 376 19.17 43.21 -0.67
N GLU A 377 17.87 43.43 -0.86
CA GLU A 377 16.90 43.74 0.19
C GLU A 377 15.63 42.98 -0.15
N GLN A 378 15.34 41.89 0.58
CA GLN A 378 14.20 41.00 0.32
C GLN A 378 13.66 40.40 1.62
N GLU A 379 12.41 39.96 1.61
CA GLU A 379 11.87 39.16 2.71
C GLU A 379 12.44 37.74 2.69
N THR A 380 12.72 37.20 3.88
CA THR A 380 13.18 35.81 4.08
C THR A 380 12.23 34.80 3.44
N SER A 381 10.92 35.02 3.57
CA SER A 381 9.86 34.20 2.97
C SER A 381 9.97 34.13 1.44
N HIS A 382 10.29 35.23 0.77
CA HIS A 382 10.40 35.29 -0.69
C HIS A 382 11.54 34.42 -1.21
N LEU A 383 12.71 34.49 -0.57
CA LEU A 383 13.87 33.68 -0.95
C LEU A 383 13.69 32.21 -0.57
N ARG A 384 13.06 31.92 0.57
CA ARG A 384 12.70 30.55 0.98
C ARG A 384 11.72 29.91 -0.01
N ASP A 385 10.68 30.62 -0.43
CA ASP A 385 9.71 30.11 -1.40
C ASP A 385 10.39 29.73 -2.72
N MET A 386 11.37 30.52 -3.14
CA MET A 386 12.19 30.25 -4.32
C MET A 386 13.04 28.99 -4.17
N TRP A 387 13.62 28.77 -2.97
CA TRP A 387 14.39 27.57 -2.62
C TRP A 387 13.51 26.31 -2.48
N GLU A 388 12.26 26.44 -2.04
CA GLU A 388 11.30 25.32 -1.93
C GLU A 388 10.65 24.96 -3.27
N GLU A 389 10.60 25.88 -4.24
CA GLU A 389 9.84 25.73 -5.49
C GLU A 389 10.14 24.40 -6.21
N THR A 390 11.42 24.08 -6.41
CA THR A 390 11.80 22.83 -7.10
C THR A 390 11.34 21.59 -6.33
N SER A 391 11.39 21.62 -4.99
CA SER A 391 10.87 20.52 -4.18
C SER A 391 9.36 20.35 -4.36
N PHE A 392 8.58 21.44 -4.35
CA PHE A 392 7.14 21.36 -4.60
C PHE A 392 6.81 20.81 -5.99
N GLN A 393 7.57 21.20 -7.02
CA GLN A 393 7.41 20.63 -8.37
C GLN A 393 7.68 19.11 -8.37
N LEU A 394 8.73 18.66 -7.69
CA LEU A 394 9.06 17.23 -7.59
C LEU A 394 8.04 16.45 -6.76
N GLU A 395 7.47 17.07 -5.72
CA GLU A 395 6.39 16.52 -4.92
C GLU A 395 5.10 16.39 -5.73
N GLY A 396 4.84 17.30 -6.68
CA GLY A 396 3.71 17.21 -7.62
C GLY A 396 3.66 15.91 -8.43
N PHE A 397 4.81 15.27 -8.69
CA PHE A 397 4.87 13.95 -9.33
C PHE A 397 4.67 12.78 -8.37
N GLN A 398 4.75 13.02 -7.07
CA GLN A 398 4.78 11.99 -6.05
C GLN A 398 3.50 11.96 -5.22
N ARG A 399 2.86 13.09 -4.91
CA ARG A 399 1.68 13.17 -4.04
C ARG A 399 0.51 13.86 -4.72
N LEU A 400 -0.67 13.83 -4.09
CA LEU A 400 -1.86 14.52 -4.59
C LEU A 400 -1.60 16.02 -4.77
N ALA A 401 -1.83 16.54 -5.97
CA ALA A 401 -1.51 17.93 -6.34
C ALA A 401 -2.17 18.98 -5.42
N SER A 402 -3.40 18.74 -4.95
CA SER A 402 -4.08 19.64 -4.01
C SER A 402 -3.34 19.77 -2.68
N CYS A 403 -2.73 18.69 -2.17
CA CYS A 403 -1.94 18.72 -0.94
C CYS A 403 -0.64 19.51 -1.13
N VAL A 404 0.02 19.36 -2.30
CA VAL A 404 1.22 20.16 -2.66
C VAL A 404 0.89 21.64 -2.66
N GLU A 405 -0.18 22.04 -3.34
CA GLU A 405 -0.58 23.44 -3.44
C GLU A 405 -1.01 24.04 -2.08
N LEU A 406 -1.67 23.25 -1.23
CA LEU A 406 -2.00 23.65 0.14
C LEU A 406 -0.75 23.86 0.99
N GLU A 407 0.21 22.94 0.96
CA GLU A 407 1.48 23.08 1.70
C GLU A 407 2.29 24.27 1.18
N LYS A 408 2.41 24.42 -0.14
CA LYS A 408 3.11 25.53 -0.79
C LYS A 408 2.51 26.89 -0.43
N THR A 409 1.19 27.01 -0.54
CA THR A 409 0.50 28.27 -0.21
C THR A 409 0.55 28.55 1.29
N GLY A 410 0.37 27.51 2.11
CA GLY A 410 0.40 27.61 3.57
C GLY A 410 1.76 28.00 4.13
N LEU A 411 2.86 27.53 3.51
CA LEU A 411 4.25 27.77 3.94
C LEU A 411 4.56 29.26 4.13
N LYS A 412 3.97 30.12 3.30
CA LYS A 412 4.16 31.59 3.35
C LYS A 412 3.69 32.21 4.66
N SER A 413 2.72 31.58 5.32
CA SER A 413 2.09 32.05 6.54
C SER A 413 2.51 31.27 7.79
N ARG A 414 3.37 30.25 7.65
CA ARG A 414 3.87 29.46 8.76
C ARG A 414 4.71 30.32 9.71
N HIS A 415 4.63 30.02 10.99
CA HIS A 415 5.43 30.66 12.02
C HIS A 415 5.83 29.64 13.09
N GLU A 416 6.60 30.08 14.09
CA GLU A 416 6.96 29.20 15.20
C GLU A 416 5.72 28.68 15.94
N PRO A 417 5.58 27.35 16.14
CA PRO A 417 4.47 26.79 16.89
C PRO A 417 4.42 27.26 18.33
N SER A 418 3.23 27.62 18.81
CA SER A 418 3.00 27.91 20.23
C SER A 418 2.65 26.62 20.98
N TRP A 419 3.61 26.10 21.74
CA TRP A 419 3.36 25.00 22.66
C TRP A 419 3.15 25.52 24.08
N ASN A 420 2.05 25.11 24.68
CA ASN A 420 1.69 25.46 26.04
C ASN A 420 1.21 24.20 26.75
N LEU A 421 1.81 23.86 27.88
CA LEU A 421 1.44 22.67 28.65
C LEU A 421 0.60 23.11 29.85
N SER A 422 -0.54 22.44 30.06
CA SER A 422 -1.39 22.66 31.25
C SER A 422 -0.81 22.01 32.52
N PHE A 423 0.33 21.34 32.40
CA PHE A 423 1.06 20.67 33.46
C PHE A 423 2.58 20.93 33.35
N THR A 424 3.33 20.62 34.40
CA THR A 424 4.80 20.66 34.39
C THR A 424 5.35 19.24 34.20
N PRO A 425 6.05 18.93 33.09
CA PRO A 425 6.69 17.65 32.89
C PRO A 425 7.70 17.34 34.00
N ALA A 426 7.67 16.12 34.52
CA ALA A 426 8.62 15.66 35.52
C ALA A 426 8.91 14.16 35.31
N PHE A 427 10.14 13.75 35.63
CA PHE A 427 10.50 12.33 35.64
C PHE A 427 9.71 11.56 36.70
N THR A 428 9.43 10.29 36.42
CA THR A 428 8.82 9.37 37.38
C THR A 428 9.61 9.34 38.69
N ASP A 429 8.92 9.52 39.81
CA ASP A 429 9.51 9.48 41.14
C ASP A 429 10.24 8.14 41.37
N LYS A 430 11.50 8.22 41.84
CA LYS A 430 12.36 7.06 42.11
C LYS A 430 11.69 6.03 43.01
N LYS A 431 10.78 6.44 43.90
CA LYS A 431 10.03 5.50 44.75
C LYS A 431 9.21 4.49 43.94
N TRP A 432 8.63 4.90 42.80
CA TRP A 432 7.86 4.04 41.91
C TRP A 432 8.77 3.11 41.11
N LEU A 433 9.91 3.63 40.65
CA LEU A 433 10.92 2.85 39.94
C LEU A 433 11.54 1.74 40.83
N ALA A 434 11.63 1.98 42.14
CA ALA A 434 12.21 1.06 43.12
C ALA A 434 11.22 0.04 43.71
N VAL A 435 9.92 0.13 43.39
CA VAL A 435 8.94 -0.87 43.84
C VAL A 435 9.31 -2.24 43.29
N LYS A 436 9.35 -3.26 44.15
CA LYS A 436 9.70 -4.64 43.76
C LYS A 436 8.62 -5.31 42.90
N SER A 437 7.35 -5.08 43.22
CA SER A 437 6.20 -5.64 42.50
C SER A 437 5.63 -4.57 41.57
N LYS A 438 6.05 -4.59 40.31
CA LYS A 438 5.60 -3.65 39.29
C LYS A 438 4.40 -4.21 38.52
N PRO A 439 3.47 -3.38 38.03
CA PRO A 439 2.42 -3.87 37.14
C PRO A 439 3.04 -4.32 35.81
N LYS A 440 2.74 -5.56 35.41
CA LYS A 440 3.18 -6.10 34.13
C LYS A 440 2.40 -5.48 32.98
N VAL A 441 3.10 -5.11 31.91
CA VAL A 441 2.54 -4.61 30.66
C VAL A 441 3.00 -5.48 29.51
N ALA A 442 2.05 -6.04 28.78
CA ALA A 442 2.29 -6.84 27.58
C ALA A 442 2.55 -5.91 26.39
N VAL A 443 3.79 -5.81 25.93
CA VAL A 443 4.17 -5.08 24.72
C VAL A 443 4.04 -6.05 23.54
N ILE A 444 2.88 -6.04 22.90
CA ILE A 444 2.53 -6.99 21.84
C ILE A 444 3.10 -6.51 20.51
N ARG A 445 3.81 -7.40 19.82
CA ARG A 445 4.29 -7.19 18.44
C ARG A 445 4.01 -8.39 17.53
N GLU A 446 3.89 -8.10 16.25
CA GLU A 446 3.78 -9.07 15.15
C GLU A 446 4.93 -8.92 14.15
N GLU A 447 5.17 -9.92 13.30
CA GLU A 447 6.09 -9.83 12.17
C GLU A 447 5.88 -8.54 11.37
N GLY A 448 6.94 -7.74 11.22
CA GLY A 448 6.90 -6.43 10.55
C GLY A 448 6.64 -5.23 11.47
N SER A 449 6.30 -5.46 12.74
CA SER A 449 6.29 -4.42 13.77
C SER A 449 7.71 -3.92 14.06
N ASN A 450 7.87 -2.64 14.42
CA ASN A 450 9.20 -2.04 14.62
C ASN A 450 9.27 -0.95 15.71
N GLY A 451 8.16 -0.70 16.43
CA GLY A 451 8.08 0.31 17.50
C GLY A 451 8.09 -0.26 18.93
N ASP A 452 8.53 -1.50 19.11
CA ASP A 452 8.45 -2.25 20.37
C ASP A 452 9.47 -1.81 21.42
N ARG A 453 10.67 -1.42 21.00
CA ARG A 453 11.78 -1.13 21.93
C ARG A 453 11.58 0.20 22.65
N GLU A 454 11.22 1.24 21.91
CA GLU A 454 10.91 2.56 22.46
C GLU A 454 9.66 2.51 23.33
N MET A 455 8.68 1.68 22.97
CA MET A 455 7.48 1.49 23.77
C MET A 455 7.81 0.82 25.10
N SER A 456 8.62 -0.25 25.06
CA SER A 456 9.13 -0.91 26.26
C SER A 456 9.90 0.06 27.15
N ALA A 457 10.76 0.89 26.56
CA ALA A 457 11.52 1.90 27.29
C ALA A 457 10.61 2.96 27.95
N ALA A 458 9.56 3.42 27.26
CA ALA A 458 8.60 4.38 27.80
C ALA A 458 7.82 3.81 29.00
N PHE A 459 7.34 2.57 28.92
CA PHE A 459 6.67 1.90 30.03
C PHE A 459 7.60 1.63 31.21
N TYR A 460 8.84 1.20 30.93
CA TYR A 460 9.86 1.03 31.96
C TYR A 460 10.15 2.35 32.70
N ALA A 461 10.34 3.44 31.95
CA ALA A 461 10.56 4.78 32.50
C ALA A 461 9.36 5.30 33.32
N SER A 462 8.16 4.80 33.02
CA SER A 462 6.92 5.11 33.75
C SER A 462 6.71 4.25 35.01
N GLY A 463 7.62 3.31 35.30
CA GLY A 463 7.58 2.45 36.49
C GLY A 463 6.87 1.11 36.33
N PHE A 464 6.55 0.72 35.09
CA PHE A 464 5.97 -0.59 34.76
C PHE A 464 7.06 -1.65 34.55
N GLU A 465 6.63 -2.90 34.47
CA GLU A 465 7.44 -4.03 34.00
C GLU A 465 6.97 -4.43 32.60
N PRO A 466 7.61 -3.93 31.53
CA PRO A 466 7.25 -4.28 30.15
C PRO A 466 7.76 -5.68 29.80
N TRP A 467 6.91 -6.45 29.11
CA TRP A 467 7.23 -7.77 28.57
C TRP A 467 7.10 -7.73 27.05
N ASP A 468 8.18 -8.09 26.34
CA ASP A 468 8.13 -8.31 24.90
C ASP A 468 7.36 -9.60 24.61
N ILE A 469 6.22 -9.48 23.93
CA ILE A 469 5.36 -10.61 23.61
C ILE A 469 5.08 -10.60 22.12
N THR A 470 5.50 -11.67 21.45
CA THR A 470 5.12 -11.89 20.06
C THR A 470 3.76 -12.58 19.97
N MET A 471 3.07 -12.40 18.85
CA MET A 471 1.87 -13.19 18.56
C MET A 471 2.14 -14.70 18.58
N SER A 472 3.36 -15.13 18.23
CA SER A 472 3.77 -16.55 18.31
C SER A 472 3.86 -17.08 19.74
N ASP A 473 4.26 -16.25 20.72
CA ASP A 473 4.30 -16.65 22.13
C ASP A 473 2.89 -16.91 22.67
N LEU A 474 1.93 -16.06 22.28
CA LEU A 474 0.51 -16.24 22.61
C LEU A 474 -0.09 -17.47 21.90
N LEU A 475 0.24 -17.67 20.61
CA LEU A 475 -0.23 -18.82 19.83
C LEU A 475 0.26 -20.16 20.37
N SER A 476 1.51 -20.22 20.83
CA SER A 476 2.11 -21.44 21.40
C SER A 476 1.69 -21.70 22.85
N GLY A 477 1.01 -20.74 23.49
CA GLY A 477 0.66 -20.80 24.91
C GLY A 477 1.87 -20.66 25.84
N ALA A 478 3.00 -20.12 25.35
CA ALA A 478 4.19 -19.84 26.16
C ALA A 478 3.92 -18.75 27.21
N ILE A 479 2.95 -17.87 26.93
CA ILE A 479 2.50 -16.79 27.83
C ILE A 479 1.01 -16.51 27.63
N SER A 480 0.35 -15.97 28.65
CA SER A 480 -1.08 -15.65 28.64
C SER A 480 -1.36 -14.22 29.15
N LEU A 481 -2.35 -13.55 28.56
CA LEU A 481 -2.72 -12.16 28.84
C LEU A 481 -3.35 -11.98 30.24
N ASP A 482 -3.82 -13.04 30.90
CA ASP A 482 -4.40 -12.95 32.25
C ASP A 482 -3.41 -12.48 33.32
N GLU A 483 -2.11 -12.67 33.10
CA GLU A 483 -1.03 -12.17 33.97
C GLU A 483 -0.80 -10.66 33.94
N PHE A 484 -1.41 -9.95 32.97
CA PHE A 484 -1.08 -8.56 32.67
C PHE A 484 -2.13 -7.56 33.18
N ARG A 485 -1.67 -6.35 33.49
CA ARG A 485 -2.54 -5.19 33.81
C ARG A 485 -2.67 -4.23 32.64
N GLY A 486 -1.65 -4.16 31.79
CA GLY A 486 -1.67 -3.35 30.58
C GLY A 486 -1.38 -4.19 29.35
N ILE A 487 -1.98 -3.84 28.23
CA ILE A 487 -1.59 -4.31 26.90
C ILE A 487 -1.27 -3.12 26.01
N VAL A 488 -0.21 -3.24 25.22
CA VAL A 488 0.23 -2.19 24.31
C VAL A 488 0.51 -2.81 22.96
N PHE A 489 -0.19 -2.32 21.95
CA PHE A 489 0.05 -2.68 20.56
C PHE A 489 0.99 -1.66 19.93
N VAL A 490 2.15 -2.14 19.50
CA VAL A 490 3.25 -1.29 19.02
C VAL A 490 3.02 -0.79 17.60
N GLY A 491 3.81 0.21 17.19
CA GLY A 491 3.84 0.69 15.82
C GLY A 491 4.64 -0.20 14.86
N GLY A 492 4.48 0.04 13.56
CA GLY A 492 5.25 -0.60 12.50
C GLY A 492 4.40 -0.92 11.27
N PHE A 493 4.79 -1.97 10.56
CA PHE A 493 4.15 -2.41 9.31
C PHE A 493 3.91 -3.91 9.40
N SER A 494 2.99 -4.36 10.27
CA SER A 494 2.72 -5.79 10.43
C SER A 494 2.37 -6.41 9.07
N TYR A 495 3.03 -7.51 8.70
CA TYR A 495 2.92 -8.12 7.35
C TYR A 495 3.17 -7.13 6.19
N ALA A 496 4.04 -6.15 6.41
CA ALA A 496 4.35 -5.06 5.49
C ALA A 496 3.11 -4.29 4.99
N ASP A 497 2.00 -4.34 5.75
CA ASP A 497 0.70 -3.75 5.41
C ASP A 497 0.14 -4.21 4.03
N VAL A 498 0.50 -5.43 3.56
CA VAL A 498 0.11 -5.95 2.22
C VAL A 498 -1.41 -6.02 2.00
N LEU A 499 -2.18 -6.26 3.06
CA LEU A 499 -3.65 -6.33 3.03
C LEU A 499 -4.30 -5.05 3.59
N ASP A 500 -3.59 -3.93 3.54
CA ASP A 500 -3.75 -2.70 4.32
C ASP A 500 -3.27 -2.85 5.77
N SER A 501 -3.01 -1.71 6.42
CA SER A 501 -2.37 -1.67 7.72
C SER A 501 -3.11 -2.46 8.79
N ALA A 502 -2.35 -3.27 9.54
CA ALA A 502 -2.79 -4.09 10.66
C ALA A 502 -3.88 -5.13 10.36
N LYS A 503 -4.31 -5.32 9.09
CA LYS A 503 -5.34 -6.31 8.76
C LYS A 503 -4.87 -7.75 8.96
N GLY A 504 -3.64 -8.05 8.54
CA GLY A 504 -3.05 -9.38 8.77
C GLY A 504 -2.92 -9.68 10.27
N TRP A 505 -2.47 -8.70 11.06
CA TRP A 505 -2.38 -8.82 12.50
C TRP A 505 -3.76 -9.01 13.15
N SER A 506 -4.76 -8.22 12.74
CA SER A 506 -6.14 -8.39 13.18
C SER A 506 -6.69 -9.77 12.82
N ALA A 507 -6.46 -10.24 11.60
CA ALA A 507 -6.89 -11.57 11.14
C ALA A 507 -6.27 -12.70 11.96
N SER A 508 -4.98 -12.59 12.33
CA SER A 508 -4.30 -13.58 13.18
C SER A 508 -4.97 -13.76 14.54
N ILE A 509 -5.51 -12.67 15.11
CA ILE A 509 -6.25 -12.69 16.38
C ILE A 509 -7.69 -13.17 16.14
N ARG A 510 -8.39 -12.54 15.19
CA ARG A 510 -9.82 -12.74 14.97
C ARG A 510 -10.17 -14.14 14.46
N PHE A 511 -9.33 -14.74 13.63
CA PHE A 511 -9.58 -16.05 13.04
C PHE A 511 -8.94 -17.21 13.84
N ASN A 512 -8.32 -16.90 14.98
CA ASN A 512 -7.82 -17.89 15.92
C ASN A 512 -8.65 -17.82 17.21
N GLN A 513 -9.60 -18.75 17.37
CA GLN A 513 -10.57 -18.69 18.47
C GLN A 513 -9.93 -18.65 19.88
N PRO A 514 -8.88 -19.46 20.18
CA PRO A 514 -8.15 -19.33 21.44
C PRO A 514 -7.58 -17.92 21.69
N LEU A 515 -6.91 -17.33 20.69
CA LEU A 515 -6.38 -15.96 20.83
C LEU A 515 -7.51 -14.95 21.00
N LEU A 516 -8.52 -14.97 20.14
CA LEU A 516 -9.64 -14.04 20.21
C LEU A 516 -10.27 -14.04 21.61
N THR A 517 -10.49 -15.23 22.17
CA THR A 517 -11.04 -15.40 23.52
C THR A 517 -10.13 -14.75 24.56
N GLN A 518 -8.82 -15.01 24.50
CA GLN A 518 -7.84 -14.43 25.42
C GLN A 518 -7.80 -12.90 25.38
N PHE A 519 -7.84 -12.31 24.18
CA PHE A 519 -7.90 -10.86 23.98
C PHE A 519 -9.21 -10.26 24.50
N GLN A 520 -10.34 -10.94 24.26
CA GLN A 520 -11.65 -10.51 24.78
C GLN A 520 -11.74 -10.59 26.30
N GLU A 521 -11.20 -11.65 26.90
CA GLU A 521 -11.11 -11.80 28.36
C GLU A 521 -10.27 -10.67 28.97
N PHE A 522 -9.11 -10.35 28.38
CA PHE A 522 -8.30 -9.20 28.80
C PHE A 522 -9.08 -7.89 28.70
N TYR A 523 -9.74 -7.63 27.58
CA TYR A 523 -10.50 -6.39 27.34
C TYR A 523 -11.69 -6.23 28.29
N ASN A 524 -12.35 -7.33 28.68
CA ASN A 524 -13.52 -7.28 29.55
C ASN A 524 -13.19 -7.15 31.04
N ARG A 525 -11.92 -7.30 31.44
CA ARG A 525 -11.52 -7.15 32.84
C ARG A 525 -11.59 -5.67 33.26
N PRO A 526 -12.14 -5.35 34.45
CA PRO A 526 -12.27 -3.98 34.92
C PRO A 526 -10.95 -3.41 35.48
N ASP A 527 -9.91 -4.24 35.61
CA ASP A 527 -8.61 -3.89 36.19
C ASP A 527 -7.49 -3.77 35.15
N THR A 528 -7.84 -3.67 33.86
CA THR A 528 -6.90 -3.59 32.74
C THR A 528 -6.95 -2.26 32.01
N PHE A 529 -5.85 -1.93 31.33
CA PHE A 529 -5.78 -0.82 30.38
C PHE A 529 -5.18 -1.28 29.05
N SER A 530 -5.45 -0.53 27.97
CA SER A 530 -4.91 -0.83 26.64
C SER A 530 -4.45 0.43 25.93
N LEU A 531 -3.36 0.32 25.17
CA LEU A 531 -2.83 1.40 24.34
C LEU A 531 -2.48 0.87 22.96
N GLY A 532 -2.84 1.61 21.91
CA GLY A 532 -2.49 1.30 20.53
C GLY A 532 -1.81 2.48 19.88
N ILE A 533 -0.60 2.28 19.36
CA ILE A 533 0.17 3.34 18.69
C ILE A 533 0.41 2.94 17.24
N CYS A 534 0.15 3.85 16.30
CA CYS A 534 0.35 3.60 14.88
C CYS A 534 -0.38 2.32 14.40
N ASN A 535 0.36 1.28 14.04
CA ASN A 535 -0.15 -0.04 13.66
C ASN A 535 -1.00 -0.69 14.75
N GLY A 536 -0.62 -0.52 16.00
CA GLY A 536 -1.45 -0.93 17.13
C GLY A 536 -2.77 -0.17 17.26
N CYS A 537 -2.80 1.12 16.90
CA CYS A 537 -4.06 1.88 16.87
C CYS A 537 -4.98 1.39 15.74
N GLN A 538 -4.39 1.06 14.59
CA GLN A 538 -5.10 0.47 13.44
C GLN A 538 -5.67 -0.90 13.81
N LEU A 539 -4.87 -1.73 14.49
CA LEU A 539 -5.31 -3.01 15.04
C LEU A 539 -6.48 -2.85 16.01
N MET A 540 -6.38 -1.97 17.01
CA MET A 540 -7.45 -1.76 18.00
C MET A 540 -8.76 -1.32 17.34
N ALA A 541 -8.69 -0.48 16.30
CA ALA A 541 -9.86 -0.14 15.50
C ALA A 541 -10.44 -1.38 14.78
N LEU A 542 -9.62 -2.22 14.17
CA LEU A 542 -10.07 -3.45 13.49
C LEU A 542 -10.58 -4.54 14.44
N LEU A 543 -10.14 -4.55 15.70
CA LEU A 543 -10.65 -5.43 16.75
C LEU A 543 -11.96 -4.92 17.38
N GLY A 544 -12.41 -3.71 17.02
CA GLY A 544 -13.58 -3.08 17.63
C GLY A 544 -13.34 -2.55 19.04
N TRP A 545 -12.07 -2.40 19.46
CA TRP A 545 -11.73 -1.87 20.78
C TRP A 545 -11.89 -0.35 20.84
N VAL A 546 -11.89 0.32 19.68
CA VAL A 546 -12.09 1.76 19.51
C VAL A 546 -13.23 1.99 18.51
N PRO A 547 -14.31 2.74 18.86
CA PRO A 547 -14.55 3.44 20.12
C PRO A 547 -15.07 2.54 21.27
N GLY A 548 -15.14 1.23 21.03
CA GLY A 548 -15.53 0.23 22.01
C GLY A 548 -16.48 -0.79 21.39
N ALA A 549 -16.43 -2.03 21.89
CA ALA A 549 -17.05 -3.20 21.24
C ALA A 549 -18.57 -3.10 20.99
N GLN A 550 -19.26 -2.17 21.65
CA GLN A 550 -20.71 -1.94 21.58
C GLN A 550 -21.10 -0.75 20.69
N VAL A 551 -20.17 0.16 20.42
CA VAL A 551 -20.41 1.43 19.70
C VAL A 551 -19.86 1.36 18.29
N GLY A 552 -18.70 0.75 18.10
CA GLY A 552 -18.13 0.46 16.78
C GLY A 552 -17.33 -0.84 16.88
N GLY A 553 -17.84 -1.88 16.23
CA GLY A 553 -17.42 -3.23 16.53
C GLY A 553 -17.87 -4.23 15.46
N VAL A 554 -17.01 -5.20 15.16
CA VAL A 554 -17.39 -6.53 14.68
C VAL A 554 -18.54 -7.14 15.51
N LEU A 555 -18.57 -6.78 16.80
CA LEU A 555 -19.54 -7.23 17.81
C LEU A 555 -20.67 -6.21 18.09
N GLY A 556 -20.64 -5.05 17.43
CA GLY A 556 -21.69 -4.04 17.50
C GLY A 556 -22.78 -4.28 16.45
N GLU A 557 -23.85 -3.50 16.47
CA GLU A 557 -25.04 -3.78 15.65
C GLU A 557 -24.87 -3.59 14.15
N GLY A 558 -23.92 -2.76 13.75
CA GLY A 558 -23.56 -2.56 12.35
C GLY A 558 -22.43 -3.48 11.84
N GLY A 559 -21.85 -4.33 12.71
CA GLY A 559 -20.77 -5.26 12.37
C GLY A 559 -19.53 -4.63 11.71
N ASP A 560 -18.74 -5.46 11.02
CA ASP A 560 -17.55 -5.03 10.25
C ASP A 560 -17.81 -3.86 9.27
N PRO A 561 -18.95 -3.78 8.53
CA PRO A 561 -19.22 -2.67 7.63
C PRO A 561 -19.28 -1.30 8.32
N SER A 562 -19.78 -1.25 9.55
CA SER A 562 -19.85 -0.02 10.37
C SER A 562 -18.55 0.32 11.09
N GLN A 563 -17.61 -0.63 11.16
CA GLN A 563 -16.38 -0.53 11.95
C GLN A 563 -15.53 0.68 11.52
N PRO A 564 -15.27 1.63 12.45
CA PRO A 564 -14.25 2.65 12.23
C PRO A 564 -12.90 2.02 11.97
N ARG A 565 -12.15 2.62 11.05
CA ARG A 565 -10.84 2.12 10.62
C ARG A 565 -9.98 3.28 10.19
N PHE A 566 -8.69 3.02 10.05
CA PHE A 566 -7.78 3.96 9.43
C PHE A 566 -7.53 3.53 7.99
N ILE A 567 -7.50 4.50 7.08
CA ILE A 567 -7.30 4.30 5.64
C ILE A 567 -6.13 5.17 5.16
N HIS A 568 -5.76 5.01 3.89
CA HIS A 568 -4.73 5.83 3.25
C HIS A 568 -4.93 7.33 3.51
N ASN A 569 -3.82 8.00 3.80
CA ASN A 569 -3.76 9.45 3.88
C ASN A 569 -4.28 10.07 2.57
N GLU A 570 -4.93 11.22 2.67
CA GLU A 570 -5.43 11.93 1.48
C GLU A 570 -4.30 12.34 0.51
N SER A 571 -3.08 12.57 1.02
CA SER A 571 -1.92 12.87 0.17
C SER A 571 -1.53 11.73 -0.77
N GLY A 572 -2.04 10.51 -0.54
CA GLY A 572 -1.69 9.30 -1.30
C GLY A 572 -0.30 8.77 -0.99
N ARG A 573 0.33 9.25 0.09
CA ARG A 573 1.70 8.90 0.48
C ARG A 573 1.87 8.68 1.97
N PHE A 574 2.97 8.01 2.31
CA PHE A 574 3.51 8.01 3.64
C PHE A 574 3.93 9.43 4.04
N GLU A 575 3.57 9.83 5.25
CA GLU A 575 3.91 11.12 5.83
C GLU A 575 4.67 10.88 7.13
N CYS A 576 5.91 11.36 7.19
CA CYS A 576 6.69 11.48 8.42
C CYS A 576 6.89 12.96 8.73
N ARG A 577 6.20 13.46 9.75
CA ARG A 577 6.12 14.87 10.12
C ARG A 577 6.23 15.03 11.63
N PHE A 578 6.91 16.09 12.07
CA PHE A 578 6.71 16.61 13.42
C PHE A 578 5.57 17.64 13.34
N THR A 579 4.43 17.31 13.95
CA THR A 579 3.19 18.09 13.81
C THR A 579 2.63 18.51 15.16
N ASN A 580 1.87 19.60 15.17
CA ASN A 580 1.28 20.15 16.37
C ASN A 580 -0.06 19.46 16.67
N VAL A 581 -0.27 19.15 17.95
CA VAL A 581 -1.54 18.64 18.46
C VAL A 581 -1.97 19.43 19.68
N THR A 582 -3.29 19.50 19.87
CA THR A 582 -3.91 19.95 21.11
C THR A 582 -4.65 18.80 21.79
N ILE A 583 -4.60 18.77 23.12
CA ILE A 583 -5.24 17.75 23.97
C ILE A 583 -6.50 18.36 24.59
N GLY A 584 -7.66 17.79 24.27
CA GLY A 584 -8.94 18.12 24.90
C GLY A 584 -9.27 17.22 26.09
N ASP A 585 -10.31 17.61 26.83
CA ASP A 585 -10.92 16.78 27.87
C ASP A 585 -11.47 15.46 27.31
N SER A 586 -11.29 14.37 28.05
CA SER A 586 -11.72 13.01 27.66
C SER A 586 -11.70 12.03 28.83
N PRO A 587 -12.37 10.87 28.71
CA PRO A 587 -12.26 9.80 29.69
C PRO A 587 -10.95 8.99 29.64
N ALA A 588 -10.05 9.27 28.69
CA ALA A 588 -8.79 8.54 28.51
C ALA A 588 -7.85 8.76 29.71
N ILE A 589 -7.40 7.68 30.34
CA ILE A 589 -6.63 7.77 31.59
C ILE A 589 -5.23 8.34 31.36
N MET A 590 -4.67 8.10 30.17
CA MET A 590 -3.31 8.51 29.80
C MET A 590 -3.17 10.02 29.60
N PHE A 591 -4.27 10.73 29.32
CA PHE A 591 -4.28 12.17 29.07
C PHE A 591 -4.78 13.01 30.25
N LYS A 592 -5.10 12.36 31.37
CA LYS A 592 -5.64 13.03 32.55
C LYS A 592 -4.68 14.09 33.08
N GLY A 593 -5.15 15.33 33.19
CA GLY A 593 -4.34 16.48 33.63
C GLY A 593 -3.52 17.14 32.52
N MET A 594 -3.66 16.68 31.27
CA MET A 594 -3.02 17.28 30.09
C MET A 594 -3.99 18.11 29.26
N GLU A 595 -5.26 18.21 29.66
CA GLU A 595 -6.32 18.92 28.95
C GLU A 595 -5.94 20.40 28.78
N GLY A 596 -6.15 20.95 27.58
CA GLY A 596 -5.75 22.31 27.22
C GLY A 596 -4.29 22.46 26.78
N SER A 597 -3.50 21.38 26.78
CA SER A 597 -2.12 21.42 26.28
C SER A 597 -2.06 21.49 24.75
N THR A 598 -1.02 22.14 24.23
CA THR A 598 -0.59 22.08 22.83
C THR A 598 0.89 21.71 22.79
N LEU A 599 1.26 20.71 21.98
CA LEU A 599 2.62 20.18 21.87
C LEU A 599 2.90 19.59 20.48
N GLY A 600 4.17 19.42 20.14
CA GLY A 600 4.61 18.70 18.94
C GLY A 600 4.66 17.18 19.16
N VAL A 601 4.25 16.41 18.16
CA VAL A 601 4.33 14.94 18.14
C VAL A 601 4.82 14.44 16.79
N TRP A 602 5.49 13.29 16.80
CA TRP A 602 5.87 12.58 15.57
C TRP A 602 4.66 11.85 14.99
N ALA A 603 4.39 12.09 13.71
CA ALA A 603 3.43 11.36 12.90
C ALA A 603 4.17 10.68 11.75
N ALA A 604 4.16 9.35 11.73
CA ALA A 604 4.80 8.52 10.71
C ALA A 604 3.82 7.44 10.22
N HIS A 605 3.16 7.66 9.08
CA HIS A 605 2.18 6.71 8.51
C HIS A 605 1.79 6.99 7.06
N GLY A 606 1.43 5.94 6.33
CA GLY A 606 0.70 6.01 5.06
C GLY A 606 -0.82 5.86 5.20
N GLU A 607 -1.29 5.29 6.31
CA GLU A 607 -2.70 4.97 6.57
C GLU A 607 -3.15 5.52 7.92
N GLY A 608 -3.04 6.83 8.12
CA GLY A 608 -3.40 7.49 9.38
C GLY A 608 -4.78 8.13 9.38
N ARG A 609 -5.51 8.11 8.27
CA ARG A 609 -6.77 8.84 8.14
C ARG A 609 -7.90 8.06 8.80
N ALA A 610 -8.47 8.60 9.88
CA ALA A 610 -9.63 7.99 10.51
C ALA A 610 -10.84 8.04 9.57
N TYR A 611 -11.46 6.89 9.34
CA TYR A 611 -12.65 6.71 8.51
C TYR A 611 -13.76 6.06 9.32
N PHE A 612 -14.92 6.73 9.34
CA PHE A 612 -16.12 6.28 10.01
C PHE A 612 -17.18 6.00 8.93
N PRO A 613 -17.45 4.72 8.61
CA PRO A 613 -18.51 4.37 7.67
C PRO A 613 -19.89 4.80 8.17
N ASP A 614 -20.09 4.74 9.49
CA ASP A 614 -21.30 5.15 10.17
C ASP A 614 -21.11 6.53 10.83
N VAL A 615 -21.92 7.51 10.39
CA VAL A 615 -21.91 8.88 10.91
C VAL A 615 -22.39 8.94 12.35
N GLY A 616 -23.30 8.06 12.77
CA GLY A 616 -23.77 7.99 14.16
C GLY A 616 -22.64 7.61 15.11
N ILE A 617 -21.75 6.71 14.70
CA ILE A 617 -20.54 6.35 15.46
C ILE A 617 -19.58 7.54 15.52
N GLN A 618 -19.39 8.24 14.40
CA GLN A 618 -18.56 9.44 14.37
C GLN A 618 -19.09 10.52 15.33
N ASP A 619 -20.39 10.79 15.26
CA ASP A 619 -21.06 11.77 16.11
C ASP A 619 -20.97 11.36 17.58
N HIS A 620 -21.13 10.07 17.91
CA HIS A 620 -20.92 9.57 19.26
C HIS A 620 -19.50 9.83 19.75
N VAL A 621 -18.47 9.50 18.94
CA VAL A 621 -17.07 9.76 19.30
C VAL A 621 -16.82 11.24 19.58
N LEU A 622 -17.39 12.12 18.78
CA LEU A 622 -17.22 13.56 18.94
C LEU A 622 -17.99 14.11 20.16
N ASN A 623 -19.26 13.71 20.32
CA ASN A 623 -20.14 14.19 21.39
C ASN A 623 -19.74 13.65 22.77
N SER A 624 -19.19 12.44 22.81
CA SER A 624 -18.70 11.79 24.02
C SER A 624 -17.23 12.15 24.34
N ASN A 625 -16.63 13.10 23.62
CA ASN A 625 -15.24 13.53 23.80
C ASN A 625 -14.21 12.38 23.79
N LEU A 626 -14.44 11.40 22.93
CA LEU A 626 -13.60 10.20 22.76
C LEU A 626 -12.39 10.42 21.84
N ALA A 627 -12.19 11.67 21.43
CA ALA A 627 -11.18 12.13 20.50
C ALA A 627 -10.35 13.28 21.11
N PRO A 628 -9.56 13.02 22.19
CA PRO A 628 -8.84 14.06 22.91
C PRO A 628 -7.74 14.73 22.09
N VAL A 629 -6.97 13.96 21.32
CA VAL A 629 -5.80 14.47 20.59
C VAL A 629 -6.22 14.92 19.19
N ARG A 630 -5.91 16.16 18.83
CA ARG A 630 -6.34 16.77 17.56
C ARG A 630 -5.24 17.59 16.93
N TYR A 631 -5.03 17.45 15.62
CA TYR A 631 -4.07 18.29 14.91
C TYR A 631 -4.45 19.77 14.99
N CYS A 632 -3.45 20.63 15.15
CA CYS A 632 -3.64 22.08 15.19
C CYS A 632 -2.60 22.81 14.34
N ASP A 633 -2.92 24.06 13.98
CA ASP A 633 -1.98 24.96 13.29
C ASP A 633 -0.89 25.48 14.24
N ASP A 634 0.05 26.30 13.73
CA ASP A 634 1.13 26.89 14.54
C ASP A 634 0.61 27.79 15.68
N SER A 635 -0.64 28.29 15.58
CA SER A 635 -1.28 29.08 16.63
C SER A 635 -2.05 28.22 17.66
N GLY A 636 -1.98 26.89 17.56
CA GLY A 636 -2.69 25.97 18.45
C GLY A 636 -4.18 25.81 18.16
N ARG A 637 -4.68 26.28 17.00
CA ARG A 637 -6.09 26.12 16.61
C ARG A 637 -6.27 24.80 15.87
N VAL A 638 -7.26 24.00 16.28
CA VAL A 638 -7.59 22.74 15.61
C VAL A 638 -7.80 22.97 14.12
N THR A 639 -7.18 22.13 13.29
CA THR A 639 -7.18 22.30 11.84
C THR A 639 -7.28 20.96 11.12
N GLU A 640 -7.89 21.00 9.95
CA GLU A 640 -7.91 19.89 8.98
C GLU A 640 -7.01 20.20 7.77
N VAL A 641 -6.32 21.33 7.77
CA VAL A 641 -5.50 21.80 6.64
C VAL A 641 -4.18 21.02 6.58
N TYR A 642 -3.85 20.50 5.40
CA TYR A 642 -2.56 19.89 5.11
C TYR A 642 -1.44 20.96 5.06
N PRO A 643 -0.22 20.71 5.58
CA PRO A 643 0.26 19.48 6.23
C PRO A 643 0.12 19.47 7.75
N PHE A 644 -0.51 20.48 8.38
CA PHE A 644 -0.74 20.47 9.83
C PHE A 644 -1.52 19.23 10.26
N ASN A 645 -2.56 18.88 9.49
CA ASN A 645 -3.12 17.56 9.47
C ASN A 645 -2.51 16.76 8.30
N PRO A 646 -1.61 15.79 8.57
CA PRO A 646 -0.92 15.04 7.52
C PRO A 646 -1.78 13.96 6.85
N ASN A 647 -2.94 13.57 7.39
CA ASN A 647 -3.72 12.43 6.88
C ASN A 647 -5.06 12.78 6.20
N GLY A 648 -5.52 14.04 6.26
CA GLY A 648 -6.54 14.54 5.33
C GLY A 648 -7.69 15.37 5.95
N PHE A 649 -8.41 16.05 5.05
CA PHE A 649 -9.52 16.97 5.24
C PHE A 649 -10.88 16.28 4.99
N HIS A 650 -11.94 16.69 5.68
CA HIS A 650 -13.32 16.34 5.30
C HIS A 650 -13.89 17.42 4.37
N GLY A 651 -13.76 17.21 3.06
CA GLY A 651 -14.50 18.01 2.08
C GLY A 651 -16.02 17.91 2.29
N ILE A 652 -16.67 19.00 2.72
CA ILE A 652 -18.13 19.18 2.62
C ILE A 652 -18.41 20.25 1.55
N ARG A 653 -19.12 19.88 0.49
CA ARG A 653 -19.99 20.81 -0.26
C ARG A 653 -21.10 21.29 0.69
N SER A 654 -21.12 22.60 1.00
CA SER A 654 -22.24 23.47 1.47
C SER A 654 -23.21 22.91 2.53
N THR A 655 -23.59 23.54 3.64
CA THR A 655 -23.62 24.95 4.11
C THR A 655 -24.15 24.86 5.54
N GLY A 656 -23.62 25.67 6.47
CA GLY A 656 -24.20 25.89 7.80
C GLY A 656 -23.33 25.42 8.95
N THR A 657 -22.71 26.36 9.65
CA THR A 657 -22.27 26.33 11.06
C THR A 657 -22.12 24.97 11.74
N TRP A 658 -21.04 24.21 11.50
CA TRP A 658 -20.64 23.12 12.39
C TRP A 658 -19.12 23.00 12.47
N ARG A 659 -18.55 23.25 13.66
CA ARG A 659 -17.13 23.05 13.99
C ARG A 659 -16.83 21.54 13.98
N ARG A 660 -16.04 21.04 13.02
CA ARG A 660 -15.60 19.64 12.94
C ARG A 660 -14.07 19.56 13.01
N LYS A 661 -13.54 18.51 13.66
CA LYS A 661 -12.21 18.46 14.27
C LYS A 661 -11.43 17.22 13.81
N ALA A 662 -10.16 17.39 13.43
CA ALA A 662 -9.20 16.34 13.06
C ALA A 662 -8.74 15.49 14.27
N LEU A 663 -8.48 14.20 14.08
CA LEU A 663 -8.03 13.26 15.11
C LEU A 663 -6.54 12.92 14.91
N ALA A 664 -5.71 13.19 15.92
CA ALA A 664 -4.32 12.75 15.96
C ALA A 664 -4.23 11.42 16.73
N ARG A 665 -3.25 10.58 16.37
CA ARG A 665 -3.12 9.20 16.88
C ARG A 665 -3.03 9.15 18.42
N GLY A 666 -4.05 8.56 19.02
CA GLY A 666 -4.20 8.33 20.46
C GLY A 666 -5.67 8.26 20.85
N CYS A 667 -6.37 7.18 20.49
CA CYS A 667 -7.77 6.95 20.90
C CYS A 667 -7.85 5.81 21.93
N GLU A 668 -8.26 6.13 23.16
CA GLU A 668 -8.76 5.19 24.18
C GLU A 668 -10.26 5.46 24.40
N CYS A 669 -11.15 4.44 24.33
CA CYS A 669 -12.59 4.62 24.55
C CYS A 669 -13.31 3.35 25.09
N PHE A 670 -14.32 3.53 25.97
CA PHE A 670 -15.11 2.47 26.66
C PHE A 670 -16.65 2.57 26.47
N LYS A 671 -17.32 1.43 26.75
CA LYS A 671 -18.72 0.93 26.57
C LYS A 671 -19.95 1.81 26.93
N MET A 672 -21.07 1.63 26.16
CA MET A 672 -22.42 1.21 26.62
C MET A 672 -23.39 0.81 25.46
N HIS A 673 -24.51 0.14 25.80
CA HIS A 673 -25.40 -0.77 25.02
C HIS A 673 -26.60 -0.17 24.21
N GLU A 674 -27.06 -0.95 23.21
CA GLU A 674 -28.45 -1.29 22.75
C GLU A 674 -29.18 -0.62 21.54
N SER A 675 -29.41 -1.48 20.54
CA SER A 675 -30.58 -1.93 19.74
C SER A 675 -31.26 -1.10 18.65
N GLY A 676 -30.96 -1.44 17.39
CA GLY A 676 -31.92 -1.83 16.34
C GLY A 676 -31.72 -1.17 14.98
N ALA A 677 -30.99 -1.80 14.03
CA ALA A 677 -30.80 -1.19 12.69
C ALA A 677 -31.02 -2.11 11.47
N LEU A 678 -30.98 -3.44 11.59
CA LEU A 678 -30.89 -4.29 10.39
C LEU A 678 -32.18 -4.37 9.55
N LYS A 679 -33.35 -4.20 10.17
CA LYS A 679 -34.65 -4.25 9.47
C LYS A 679 -34.78 -3.13 8.43
N THR A 680 -34.32 -1.94 8.77
CA THR A 680 -34.51 -0.74 7.95
C THR A 680 -33.67 -0.75 6.66
N VAL A 681 -32.56 -1.52 6.63
CA VAL A 681 -31.64 -1.57 5.49
C VAL A 681 -32.17 -2.49 4.37
N LEU A 682 -32.66 -3.68 4.73
CA LEU A 682 -33.17 -4.67 3.76
C LEU A 682 -34.52 -4.27 3.13
N GLU A 683 -35.29 -3.38 3.77
CA GLU A 683 -36.54 -2.82 3.22
C GLU A 683 -36.30 -1.59 2.32
N ARG A 684 -35.29 -0.76 2.61
CA ARG A 684 -35.00 0.48 1.85
C ARG A 684 -34.10 0.26 0.64
N GLY A 685 -33.16 -0.68 0.70
CA GLY A 685 -32.28 -1.04 -0.41
C GLY A 685 -33.00 -1.46 -1.71
N PRO A 686 -34.04 -2.33 -1.66
CA PRO A 686 -34.77 -2.73 -2.86
C PRO A 686 -35.46 -1.54 -3.53
N GLN A 687 -35.92 -0.53 -2.79
CA GLN A 687 -36.60 0.66 -3.36
C GLN A 687 -35.68 1.42 -4.32
N LYS A 688 -34.40 1.57 -3.97
CA LYS A 688 -33.38 2.23 -4.81
C LYS A 688 -32.92 1.34 -5.98
N ALA A 689 -32.91 0.01 -5.81
CA ALA A 689 -32.61 -0.90 -6.90
C ALA A 689 -33.76 -0.98 -7.92
N LEU A 690 -35.00 -1.01 -7.44
CA LEU A 690 -36.20 -1.07 -8.27
C LEU A 690 -36.47 0.23 -9.03
N SER A 691 -35.96 1.38 -8.59
CA SER A 691 -36.02 2.61 -9.40
C SER A 691 -35.16 2.53 -10.67
N GLU A 692 -34.10 1.74 -10.67
CA GLU A 692 -33.26 1.50 -11.85
C GLU A 692 -33.79 0.29 -12.66
N TYR A 693 -34.27 -0.77 -11.99
CA TYR A 693 -34.85 -1.99 -12.58
C TYR A 693 -36.38 -2.06 -12.42
N ARG A 694 -37.08 -1.04 -12.92
CA ARG A 694 -38.52 -0.83 -12.71
C ARG A 694 -39.42 -1.95 -13.24
N GLU A 695 -38.98 -2.73 -14.21
CA GLU A 695 -39.72 -3.82 -14.85
C GLU A 695 -40.06 -4.93 -13.85
N TRP A 696 -39.24 -5.11 -12.80
CA TRP A 696 -39.52 -6.05 -11.71
C TRP A 696 -40.69 -5.63 -10.82
N THR A 697 -41.14 -4.37 -10.89
CA THR A 697 -42.31 -3.87 -10.17
C THR A 697 -43.63 -4.11 -10.91
N GLY A 698 -43.57 -4.54 -12.19
CA GLY A 698 -44.76 -4.65 -13.05
C GLY A 698 -45.57 -5.94 -12.87
N ARG A 699 -46.62 -6.07 -13.69
CA ARG A 699 -47.52 -7.23 -13.82
C ARG A 699 -47.75 -7.55 -15.30
N PHE A 700 -48.11 -8.79 -15.65
CA PHE A 700 -48.55 -9.07 -17.03
C PHE A 700 -49.92 -8.46 -17.32
N GLY A 701 -50.07 -7.91 -18.52
CA GLY A 701 -51.34 -7.46 -19.09
C GLY A 701 -51.35 -7.68 -20.61
N GLU A 702 -52.40 -7.21 -21.26
CA GLU A 702 -52.53 -7.25 -22.72
C GLU A 702 -52.63 -5.83 -23.26
N ASP A 703 -51.98 -5.57 -24.40
CA ASP A 703 -52.18 -4.33 -25.15
C ASP A 703 -53.48 -4.38 -25.97
N ASP A 704 -53.84 -3.26 -26.60
CA ASP A 704 -55.06 -3.12 -27.42
C ASP A 704 -55.13 -4.11 -28.61
N ASN A 705 -54.04 -4.84 -28.91
CA ASN A 705 -53.94 -5.85 -29.96
C ASN A 705 -53.84 -7.29 -29.41
N GLY A 706 -54.09 -7.49 -28.11
CA GLY A 706 -54.04 -8.79 -27.44
C GLY A 706 -52.62 -9.33 -27.23
N ARG A 707 -51.58 -8.49 -27.30
CA ARG A 707 -50.20 -8.91 -27.06
C ARG A 707 -49.85 -8.76 -25.58
N THR A 708 -49.18 -9.76 -25.02
CA THR A 708 -48.71 -9.70 -23.64
C THR A 708 -47.70 -8.57 -23.45
N ILE A 709 -47.98 -7.66 -22.52
CA ILE A 709 -47.12 -6.54 -22.13
C ILE A 709 -46.86 -6.54 -20.61
N ILE A 710 -45.82 -5.81 -20.20
CA ILE A 710 -45.56 -5.51 -18.79
C ILE A 710 -46.26 -4.19 -18.46
N LEU A 711 -47.27 -4.25 -17.60
CA LEU A 711 -47.90 -3.08 -17.02
C LEU A 711 -47.05 -2.64 -15.82
N LEU A 712 -46.38 -1.50 -15.94
CA LEU A 712 -45.66 -0.89 -14.82
C LEU A 712 -46.67 -0.23 -13.88
N SER A 713 -46.50 -0.46 -12.58
CA SER A 713 -47.34 0.11 -11.52
C SER A 713 -46.47 0.45 -10.30
N ASP A 714 -46.92 1.40 -9.49
CA ASP A 714 -46.22 1.79 -8.25
C ASP A 714 -46.43 0.78 -7.09
N GLU A 715 -47.07 -0.36 -7.34
CA GLU A 715 -47.34 -1.39 -6.34
C GLU A 715 -46.11 -2.23 -5.94
N GLY A 716 -44.99 -2.09 -6.66
CA GLY A 716 -43.72 -2.74 -6.32
C GLY A 716 -43.68 -4.26 -6.53
N LEU A 717 -42.59 -4.89 -6.07
CA LEU A 717 -42.47 -6.34 -5.97
C LEU A 717 -43.05 -6.86 -4.64
N ARG A 718 -43.39 -8.14 -4.58
CA ARG A 718 -43.89 -8.73 -3.34
C ARG A 718 -42.74 -9.08 -2.40
N PHE A 719 -42.69 -8.44 -1.24
CA PHE A 719 -41.69 -8.68 -0.19
C PHE A 719 -42.33 -9.41 0.99
N ILE A 720 -41.76 -10.54 1.40
CA ILE A 720 -42.31 -11.43 2.42
C ILE A 720 -41.29 -11.56 3.55
N GLU A 721 -41.69 -11.19 4.76
CA GLU A 721 -40.94 -11.48 5.97
C GLU A 721 -41.42 -12.80 6.56
N ALA A 722 -40.49 -13.72 6.80
CA ALA A 722 -40.74 -14.99 7.44
C ALA A 722 -39.77 -15.19 8.62
N SER A 723 -40.16 -16.04 9.57
CA SER A 723 -39.30 -16.48 10.65
C SER A 723 -39.34 -18.00 10.74
N ALA A 724 -38.17 -18.61 10.90
CA ALA A 724 -38.03 -20.02 11.22
C ALA A 724 -37.93 -20.20 12.74
N ASP A 725 -38.60 -21.22 13.26
CA ASP A 725 -38.61 -21.63 14.67
C ASP A 725 -37.40 -22.52 15.04
N CYS A 726 -36.46 -22.71 14.12
CA CYS A 726 -35.23 -23.46 14.27
C CYS A 726 -33.98 -22.59 13.98
N THR A 727 -32.78 -23.12 14.18
CA THR A 727 -31.52 -22.50 13.73
C THR A 727 -31.22 -22.88 12.28
N LEU A 728 -30.36 -22.12 11.59
CA LEU A 728 -29.99 -22.43 10.19
C LEU A 728 -29.32 -23.80 10.08
N ASP A 729 -28.46 -24.15 11.04
CA ASP A 729 -27.78 -25.45 11.07
C ASP A 729 -28.76 -26.62 11.23
N GLN A 730 -29.86 -26.43 11.95
CA GLN A 730 -30.92 -27.44 12.09
C GLN A 730 -31.74 -27.63 10.81
N ALA A 731 -31.74 -26.62 9.92
CA ALA A 731 -32.44 -26.66 8.64
C ALA A 731 -31.56 -27.19 7.49
N MET A 732 -30.26 -27.32 7.70
CA MET A 732 -29.29 -27.77 6.70
C MET A 732 -28.98 -29.28 6.83
N PRO A 733 -28.80 -30.02 5.72
CA PRO A 733 -29.02 -29.57 4.35
C PRO A 733 -30.52 -29.38 4.07
N PHE A 734 -30.85 -28.34 3.31
CA PHE A 734 -32.24 -28.05 2.97
C PHE A 734 -32.88 -29.22 2.20
N THR A 735 -33.97 -29.75 2.75
CA THR A 735 -34.83 -30.73 2.05
C THR A 735 -35.78 -30.02 1.08
N VAL A 736 -36.35 -30.74 0.10
CA VAL A 736 -37.36 -30.19 -0.83
C VAL A 736 -38.49 -29.43 -0.09
N PRO A 737 -39.09 -29.96 0.98
CA PRO A 737 -40.10 -29.22 1.74
C PRO A 737 -39.56 -27.97 2.44
N THR A 738 -38.26 -27.94 2.78
CA THR A 738 -37.60 -26.78 3.41
C THR A 738 -37.33 -25.70 2.36
N PHE A 739 -36.86 -26.08 1.17
CA PHE A 739 -36.71 -25.16 0.03
C PHE A 739 -38.03 -24.50 -0.37
N GLN A 740 -39.11 -25.27 -0.47
CA GLN A 740 -40.44 -24.75 -0.80
C GLN A 740 -40.99 -23.77 0.25
N LYS A 741 -40.47 -23.82 1.50
CA LYS A 741 -40.79 -22.85 2.56
C LYS A 741 -39.89 -21.61 2.56
N LEU A 742 -38.66 -21.74 2.07
CA LEU A 742 -37.68 -20.65 1.97
C LEU A 742 -37.79 -19.87 0.65
N SER A 743 -38.42 -20.47 -0.36
CA SER A 743 -38.66 -19.88 -1.69
C SER A 743 -40.09 -20.20 -2.15
N LEU A 744 -40.96 -19.19 -2.18
CA LEU A 744 -42.36 -19.36 -2.55
C LEU A 744 -42.56 -19.43 -4.08
N SER A 745 -43.53 -20.25 -4.51
CA SER A 745 -43.91 -20.43 -5.92
C SER A 745 -44.67 -19.21 -6.47
N PHE A 746 -44.52 -18.97 -7.77
CA PHE A 746 -45.28 -17.98 -8.54
C PHE A 746 -46.70 -18.43 -8.92
N GLU A 747 -47.09 -19.65 -8.56
CA GLU A 747 -48.36 -20.23 -8.98
C GLU A 747 -49.55 -19.39 -8.48
N GLY A 748 -50.32 -18.81 -9.42
CA GLY A 748 -51.46 -17.94 -9.13
C GLY A 748 -51.12 -16.46 -8.84
N LEU A 749 -49.87 -16.04 -8.94
CA LEU A 749 -49.44 -14.65 -8.73
C LEU A 749 -49.40 -13.86 -10.04
N LYS A 750 -49.71 -12.56 -9.97
CA LYS A 750 -49.63 -11.64 -11.12
C LYS A 750 -48.29 -10.87 -11.16
N GLU A 751 -47.58 -10.85 -10.03
CA GLU A 751 -46.27 -10.26 -9.78
C GLU A 751 -45.16 -10.84 -10.68
N LEU A 752 -44.26 -9.97 -11.14
CA LEU A 752 -43.09 -10.39 -11.94
C LEU A 752 -41.87 -10.75 -11.09
N ALA A 753 -41.82 -10.33 -9.83
CA ALA A 753 -40.75 -10.67 -8.88
C ALA A 753 -41.29 -10.79 -7.44
N LEU A 754 -40.66 -11.66 -6.66
CA LEU A 754 -40.95 -11.92 -5.26
C LEU A 754 -39.64 -12.03 -4.48
N VAL A 755 -39.63 -11.45 -3.28
CA VAL A 755 -38.53 -11.55 -2.32
C VAL A 755 -39.07 -12.15 -1.03
N GLN A 756 -38.35 -13.11 -0.45
CA GLN A 756 -38.60 -13.57 0.90
C GLN A 756 -37.34 -13.44 1.75
N VAL A 757 -37.47 -12.83 2.94
CA VAL A 757 -36.43 -12.79 3.97
C VAL A 757 -36.88 -13.67 5.13
N THR A 758 -36.17 -14.77 5.37
CA THR A 758 -36.48 -15.70 6.47
C THR A 758 -35.43 -15.57 7.58
N ARG A 759 -35.87 -15.22 8.79
CA ARG A 759 -35.00 -15.12 9.98
C ARG A 759 -35.04 -16.38 10.83
N PHE A 760 -33.88 -16.95 11.13
CA PHE A 760 -33.75 -18.10 12.01
C PHE A 760 -33.52 -17.67 13.46
N THR A 761 -33.85 -18.55 14.41
CA THR A 761 -33.66 -18.27 15.86
C THR A 761 -32.21 -18.00 16.26
N CYS A 762 -31.24 -18.49 15.48
CA CYS A 762 -29.80 -18.20 15.64
C CYS A 762 -29.37 -16.83 15.11
N GLY A 763 -30.30 -16.00 14.61
CA GLY A 763 -30.00 -14.67 14.06
C GLY A 763 -29.65 -14.67 12.57
N SER A 764 -29.38 -15.83 11.96
CA SER A 764 -29.11 -15.97 10.53
C SER A 764 -30.31 -15.58 9.66
N LEU A 765 -30.03 -15.14 8.44
CA LEU A 765 -31.02 -14.73 7.45
C LEU A 765 -30.85 -15.54 6.16
N VAL A 766 -31.97 -16.00 5.59
CA VAL A 766 -32.03 -16.54 4.22
C VAL A 766 -32.80 -15.56 3.35
N LEU A 767 -32.16 -15.09 2.27
CA LEU A 767 -32.74 -14.20 1.27
C LEU A 767 -33.07 -15.01 0.01
N SER A 768 -34.36 -15.15 -0.30
CA SER A 768 -34.82 -15.73 -1.56
C SER A 768 -35.31 -14.64 -2.50
N PHE A 769 -34.90 -14.72 -3.77
CA PHE A 769 -35.40 -13.91 -4.87
C PHE A 769 -35.94 -14.84 -5.95
N SER A 770 -37.20 -14.67 -6.28
CA SER A 770 -37.87 -15.40 -7.37
C SER A 770 -38.34 -14.37 -8.39
N SER A 771 -38.23 -14.68 -9.68
CA SER A 771 -38.70 -13.79 -10.75
C SER A 771 -39.26 -14.54 -11.95
N ASN A 772 -40.12 -13.90 -12.74
CA ASN A 772 -40.66 -14.47 -13.95
C ASN A 772 -39.64 -14.40 -15.11
N HIS A 773 -39.24 -15.58 -15.63
CA HIS A 773 -38.24 -15.69 -16.68
C HIS A 773 -38.61 -15.02 -18.01
N ILE A 774 -39.88 -14.71 -18.28
CA ILE A 774 -40.28 -13.97 -19.49
C ILE A 774 -39.68 -12.56 -19.48
N VAL A 775 -39.46 -11.98 -18.29
CA VAL A 775 -38.94 -10.61 -18.11
C VAL A 775 -37.42 -10.56 -18.15
N GLY A 776 -36.76 -11.60 -17.64
CA GLY A 776 -35.31 -11.62 -17.47
C GLY A 776 -34.70 -13.01 -17.43
N ASP A 777 -33.50 -13.13 -17.99
CA ASP A 777 -32.69 -14.34 -17.86
C ASP A 777 -31.78 -14.29 -16.62
N GLY A 778 -31.02 -15.37 -16.38
CA GLY A 778 -30.19 -15.53 -15.18
C GLY A 778 -29.12 -14.43 -14.99
N LEU A 779 -28.59 -13.85 -16.07
CA LEU A 779 -27.64 -12.74 -15.95
C LEU A 779 -28.33 -11.47 -15.45
N LEU A 780 -29.51 -11.14 -15.98
CA LEU A 780 -30.28 -9.98 -15.51
C LEU A 780 -30.68 -10.13 -14.04
N MET A 781 -31.11 -11.32 -13.63
CA MET A 781 -31.46 -11.62 -12.24
C MET A 781 -30.25 -11.42 -11.30
N SER A 782 -29.07 -11.90 -11.70
CA SER A 782 -27.82 -11.73 -10.93
C SER A 782 -27.38 -10.25 -10.83
N LYS A 783 -27.50 -9.49 -11.92
CA LYS A 783 -27.22 -8.05 -11.93
C LYS A 783 -28.17 -7.27 -11.02
N PHE A 784 -29.46 -7.63 -11.01
CA PHE A 784 -30.41 -7.04 -10.07
C PHE A 784 -30.04 -7.32 -8.60
N MET A 785 -29.68 -8.56 -8.27
CA MET A 785 -29.23 -8.92 -6.91
C MET A 785 -27.97 -8.14 -6.49
N THR A 786 -27.04 -7.93 -7.42
CA THR A 786 -25.84 -7.12 -7.19
C THR A 786 -26.17 -5.64 -6.99
N ALA A 787 -27.05 -5.08 -7.82
CA ALA A 787 -27.53 -3.70 -7.71
C ALA A 787 -28.28 -3.47 -6.39
N TRP A 788 -29.07 -4.45 -5.96
CA TRP A 788 -29.76 -4.43 -4.67
C TRP A 788 -28.78 -4.52 -3.49
N ALA A 789 -27.76 -5.37 -3.56
CA ALA A 789 -26.67 -5.41 -2.58
C ALA A 789 -25.89 -4.08 -2.52
N GLN A 790 -25.58 -3.46 -3.67
CA GLN A 790 -24.97 -2.13 -3.75
C GLN A 790 -25.87 -1.06 -3.11
N ALA A 791 -27.19 -1.11 -3.39
CA ALA A 791 -28.16 -0.17 -2.85
C ALA A 791 -28.30 -0.28 -1.32
N CYS A 792 -28.30 -1.50 -0.76
CA CYS A 792 -28.32 -1.73 0.69
C CYS A 792 -27.07 -1.14 1.38
N ARG A 793 -25.92 -1.17 0.70
CA ARG A 793 -24.64 -0.59 1.18
C ARG A 793 -24.50 0.91 0.93
N GLY A 794 -25.52 1.56 0.37
CA GLY A 794 -25.47 2.98 0.01
C GLY A 794 -24.52 3.31 -1.16
N ILE A 795 -24.00 2.29 -1.84
CA ILE A 795 -23.12 2.43 -3.01
C ILE A 795 -23.99 2.88 -4.20
N GLU A 796 -23.38 3.59 -5.15
CA GLU A 796 -24.05 3.94 -6.41
C GLU A 796 -24.24 2.69 -7.28
N ILE A 797 -25.44 2.51 -7.83
CA ILE A 797 -25.75 1.34 -8.66
C ILE A 797 -25.04 1.49 -10.01
N HIS A 798 -24.06 0.63 -10.26
CA HIS A 798 -23.30 0.61 -11.51
C HIS A 798 -22.86 -0.81 -11.91
N PRO A 799 -22.90 -1.13 -13.22
CA PRO A 799 -23.49 -0.34 -14.31
C PRO A 799 -25.04 -0.35 -14.25
N ARG A 800 -25.68 0.71 -14.75
CA ARG A 800 -27.15 0.82 -14.79
C ARG A 800 -27.76 -0.05 -15.90
N PRO A 801 -28.99 -0.58 -15.73
CA PRO A 801 -29.65 -1.38 -16.76
C PRO A 801 -29.91 -0.59 -18.04
N LEU A 802 -29.65 -1.22 -19.19
CA LEU A 802 -29.90 -0.67 -20.51
C LEU A 802 -31.29 -1.10 -21.01
N HIS A 803 -32.21 -0.13 -21.08
CA HIS A 803 -33.62 -0.33 -21.45
C HIS A 803 -33.91 -0.30 -22.97
N ASP A 804 -32.88 -0.19 -23.81
CA ASP A 804 -33.03 -0.02 -25.26
C ASP A 804 -33.39 -1.35 -25.96
N ARG A 805 -34.58 -1.40 -26.57
CA ARG A 805 -35.05 -2.54 -27.39
C ARG A 805 -34.76 -2.39 -28.89
N ASN A 806 -34.22 -1.26 -29.34
CA ASN A 806 -33.92 -1.00 -30.75
C ASN A 806 -32.76 -1.87 -31.28
N ILE A 807 -31.98 -2.48 -30.39
CA ILE A 807 -30.98 -3.49 -30.75
C ILE A 807 -31.62 -4.78 -31.33
N PHE A 808 -32.94 -4.97 -31.22
CA PHE A 808 -33.69 -6.11 -31.77
C PHE A 808 -34.67 -5.76 -32.92
N VAL A 809 -34.54 -4.59 -33.57
CA VAL A 809 -35.30 -4.29 -34.81
C VAL A 809 -35.07 -5.42 -35.82
N PRO A 810 -36.12 -5.94 -36.52
CA PRO A 810 -35.98 -7.09 -37.42
C PRO A 810 -34.88 -6.86 -38.46
N ARG A 811 -33.73 -7.48 -38.22
CA ARG A 811 -32.67 -7.70 -39.21
C ARG A 811 -32.65 -9.20 -39.49
N ASN A 812 -32.14 -9.59 -40.65
CA ASN A 812 -31.98 -11.01 -41.04
C ASN A 812 -31.54 -11.88 -39.83
N PRO A 813 -32.02 -13.13 -39.72
CA PRO A 813 -31.82 -13.98 -38.56
C PRO A 813 -30.37 -13.92 -38.08
N TYR A 814 -30.18 -13.70 -36.76
CA TYR A 814 -28.86 -13.53 -36.15
C TYR A 814 -27.92 -14.63 -36.62
N ASN A 815 -26.84 -14.22 -37.28
CA ASN A 815 -25.77 -15.13 -37.61
C ASN A 815 -25.00 -15.35 -36.31
N ILE A 816 -25.25 -16.47 -35.63
CA ILE A 816 -24.48 -16.89 -34.48
C ILE A 816 -23.08 -17.24 -35.01
N LYS A 817 -22.19 -16.26 -34.99
CA LYS A 817 -20.79 -16.47 -35.23
C LYS A 817 -20.15 -16.63 -33.85
N PHE A 818 -20.03 -17.87 -33.40
CA PHE A 818 -19.07 -18.17 -32.35
C PHE A 818 -17.70 -17.82 -32.92
N ASP A 819 -17.20 -16.65 -32.57
CA ASP A 819 -15.79 -16.42 -32.62
C ASP A 819 -15.25 -17.17 -31.40
N HIS A 820 -14.78 -18.40 -31.61
CA HIS A 820 -13.98 -19.15 -30.63
C HIS A 820 -12.64 -18.41 -30.49
N THR A 821 -12.67 -17.17 -30.01
CA THR A 821 -11.51 -16.26 -29.89
C THR A 821 -11.43 -15.67 -28.48
N SER A 822 -12.46 -15.84 -27.64
CA SER A 822 -12.26 -15.96 -26.16
C SER A 822 -11.77 -17.37 -25.76
N PHE A 823 -11.64 -18.25 -26.76
CA PHE A 823 -11.02 -19.57 -26.76
C PHE A 823 -10.32 -19.71 -28.13
N GLU A 824 -9.29 -18.90 -28.42
CA GLU A 824 -8.58 -18.93 -29.71
C GLU A 824 -8.02 -20.33 -30.00
N ILE A 825 -8.76 -21.10 -30.78
CA ILE A 825 -8.30 -22.24 -31.56
C ILE A 825 -8.32 -21.80 -33.01
N ALA A 826 -7.17 -21.38 -33.53
CA ALA A 826 -6.80 -21.62 -34.93
C ALA A 826 -5.28 -21.41 -35.18
N LYS A 827 -4.68 -22.42 -35.82
CA LYS A 827 -3.38 -22.46 -36.51
C LYS A 827 -2.11 -22.44 -35.66
N ARG A 828 -1.68 -23.65 -35.25
CA ARG A 828 -0.32 -24.08 -35.60
C ARG A 828 -0.36 -25.35 -36.43
N LYS A 829 0.19 -25.19 -37.64
CA LYS A 829 0.31 -26.20 -38.70
C LYS A 829 0.88 -27.50 -38.14
N LEU A 830 0.17 -28.59 -38.45
CA LEU A 830 0.78 -29.84 -38.87
C LEU A 830 1.95 -29.53 -39.81
N ASN A 831 3.17 -29.75 -39.33
CA ASN A 831 4.28 -30.17 -40.16
C ASN A 831 4.87 -31.40 -39.47
N ASP A 832 4.40 -32.54 -39.98
CA ASP A 832 5.09 -33.80 -40.19
C ASP A 832 5.85 -34.49 -39.04
N ASN A 833 5.17 -35.56 -38.61
CA ASN A 833 5.63 -36.95 -38.64
C ASN A 833 6.40 -37.52 -37.45
N GLY A 834 5.63 -38.21 -36.60
CA GLY A 834 5.94 -39.59 -36.23
C GLY A 834 6.13 -39.85 -34.74
N GLY A 835 5.03 -40.22 -34.04
CA GLY A 835 5.09 -40.76 -32.68
C GLY A 835 3.89 -40.30 -31.84
N GLY A 836 3.00 -41.23 -31.51
CA GLY A 836 1.70 -40.95 -30.90
C GLY A 836 1.76 -40.15 -29.59
N LEU A 837 0.98 -39.07 -29.55
CA LEU A 837 0.57 -38.39 -28.32
C LEU A 837 -0.90 -37.97 -28.51
N THR A 838 -1.75 -38.53 -27.67
CA THR A 838 -3.18 -38.24 -27.52
C THR A 838 -3.38 -36.77 -27.14
N ALA A 839 -4.35 -36.10 -27.78
CA ALA A 839 -4.67 -34.69 -27.51
C ALA A 839 -5.28 -34.51 -26.10
N ALA A 840 -4.95 -33.41 -25.42
CA ALA A 840 -5.39 -33.12 -24.07
C ALA A 840 -6.72 -32.33 -24.06
N TYR A 841 -7.69 -32.83 -23.29
CA TYR A 841 -9.01 -32.21 -23.04
C TYR A 841 -8.92 -31.06 -22.01
N SER A 842 -9.84 -30.09 -22.07
CA SER A 842 -9.90 -28.99 -21.09
C SER A 842 -10.40 -29.46 -19.72
N THR A 843 -10.04 -28.75 -18.65
CA THR A 843 -10.50 -29.06 -17.28
C THR A 843 -12.03 -29.05 -17.16
N PHE A 844 -12.73 -28.18 -17.91
CA PHE A 844 -14.19 -28.15 -17.95
C PHE A 844 -14.77 -29.38 -18.66
N GLU A 845 -14.20 -29.79 -19.80
CA GLU A 845 -14.63 -31.00 -20.52
C GLU A 845 -14.37 -32.26 -19.69
N CYS A 846 -13.21 -32.35 -19.05
CA CYS A 846 -12.89 -33.44 -18.12
C CYS A 846 -13.85 -33.48 -16.93
N LEU A 847 -14.19 -32.32 -16.34
CA LEU A 847 -15.11 -32.22 -15.21
C LEU A 847 -16.53 -32.62 -15.61
N VAL A 848 -17.06 -32.08 -16.70
CA VAL A 848 -18.42 -32.41 -17.19
C VAL A 848 -18.50 -33.89 -17.60
N ALA A 849 -17.48 -34.43 -18.28
CA ALA A 849 -17.43 -35.83 -18.65
C ALA A 849 -17.31 -36.77 -17.44
N HIS A 850 -16.50 -36.41 -16.43
CA HIS A 850 -16.39 -37.17 -15.18
C HIS A 850 -17.72 -37.19 -14.43
N LEU A 851 -18.33 -36.02 -14.23
CA LEU A 851 -19.61 -35.88 -13.55
C LEU A 851 -20.74 -36.61 -14.27
N TRP A 852 -20.76 -36.54 -15.61
CA TRP A 852 -21.68 -37.32 -16.45
C TRP A 852 -21.53 -38.83 -16.22
N ARG A 853 -20.30 -39.34 -16.35
CA ARG A 853 -19.98 -40.76 -16.14
C ARG A 853 -20.36 -41.25 -14.75
N VAL A 854 -20.09 -40.44 -13.73
CA VAL A 854 -20.43 -40.75 -12.33
C VAL A 854 -21.95 -40.83 -12.19
N ILE A 855 -22.70 -39.85 -12.69
CA ILE A 855 -24.16 -39.81 -12.54
C ILE A 855 -24.86 -40.93 -13.30
N THR A 856 -24.47 -41.23 -14.54
CA THR A 856 -25.09 -42.32 -15.31
C THR A 856 -24.85 -43.68 -14.65
N ARG A 857 -23.66 -43.90 -14.08
CA ARG A 857 -23.29 -45.13 -13.38
C ARG A 857 -23.98 -45.28 -12.03
N VAL A 858 -24.02 -44.21 -11.23
CA VAL A 858 -24.68 -44.19 -9.91
C VAL A 858 -26.19 -44.43 -10.04
N ARG A 859 -26.80 -43.95 -11.13
CA ARG A 859 -28.22 -44.13 -11.43
C ARG A 859 -28.54 -45.48 -12.09
N GLY A 860 -27.52 -46.27 -12.45
CA GLY A 860 -27.69 -47.60 -13.04
C GLY A 860 -28.32 -47.59 -14.43
N LEU A 861 -28.04 -46.56 -15.25
CA LEU A 861 -28.61 -46.45 -16.59
C LEU A 861 -28.00 -47.50 -17.55
N PRO A 862 -28.78 -48.21 -18.38
CA PRO A 862 -28.28 -49.18 -19.34
C PRO A 862 -27.50 -48.53 -20.49
N ASP A 863 -26.49 -49.23 -21.03
CA ASP A 863 -25.64 -48.75 -22.13
C ASP A 863 -26.40 -48.38 -23.42
N SER A 864 -27.62 -48.92 -23.60
CA SER A 864 -28.49 -48.65 -24.76
C SER A 864 -29.44 -47.45 -24.56
N GLN A 865 -29.52 -46.89 -23.35
CA GLN A 865 -30.42 -45.77 -23.06
C GLN A 865 -29.81 -44.46 -23.61
N LYS A 866 -30.57 -43.78 -24.48
CA LYS A 866 -30.19 -42.44 -24.95
C LYS A 866 -30.16 -41.46 -23.78
N THR A 867 -29.10 -40.68 -23.71
CA THR A 867 -28.86 -39.71 -22.66
C THR A 867 -28.56 -38.32 -23.25
N TYR A 868 -28.96 -37.25 -22.55
CA TYR A 868 -28.82 -35.86 -23.01
C TYR A 868 -28.07 -34.98 -22.00
N VAL A 869 -27.05 -34.24 -22.45
CA VAL A 869 -26.41 -33.15 -21.69
C VAL A 869 -27.03 -31.84 -22.14
N LYS A 870 -27.50 -31.01 -21.21
CA LYS A 870 -27.95 -29.65 -21.51
C LYS A 870 -26.98 -28.65 -20.88
N ILE A 871 -26.42 -27.73 -21.65
CA ILE A 871 -25.49 -26.72 -21.12
C ILE A 871 -26.05 -25.33 -21.43
N SER A 872 -26.35 -24.55 -20.40
CA SER A 872 -26.73 -23.14 -20.53
C SER A 872 -25.49 -22.26 -20.41
N VAL A 873 -25.16 -21.53 -21.48
CA VAL A 873 -24.00 -20.62 -21.56
C VAL A 873 -24.43 -19.18 -21.84
N ASN A 874 -23.71 -18.20 -21.29
CA ASN A 874 -23.91 -16.79 -21.64
C ASN A 874 -23.34 -16.50 -23.04
N GLY A 875 -24.21 -16.37 -24.05
CA GLY A 875 -23.82 -16.10 -25.44
C GLY A 875 -23.82 -14.63 -25.87
N ARG A 876 -24.11 -13.68 -24.97
CA ARG A 876 -24.32 -12.25 -25.31
C ARG A 876 -23.15 -11.59 -26.05
N SER A 877 -21.93 -11.93 -25.65
CA SER A 877 -20.69 -11.42 -26.27
C SER A 877 -20.48 -11.92 -27.70
N GLY A 878 -21.04 -13.09 -28.05
CA GLY A 878 -20.91 -13.73 -29.36
C GLY A 878 -22.05 -13.41 -30.34
N LEU A 879 -23.06 -12.64 -29.93
CA LEU A 879 -24.10 -12.15 -30.83
C LEU A 879 -23.57 -10.96 -31.66
N SER A 880 -24.05 -10.82 -32.89
CA SER A 880 -23.70 -9.68 -33.76
C SER A 880 -24.97 -8.96 -34.21
N PRO A 881 -25.19 -7.70 -33.80
CA PRO A 881 -24.34 -6.90 -32.91
C PRO A 881 -24.28 -7.48 -31.48
N ARG A 882 -23.18 -7.21 -30.76
CA ARG A 882 -22.99 -7.66 -29.36
C ARG A 882 -24.13 -7.13 -28.50
N VAL A 883 -24.71 -8.01 -27.69
CA VAL A 883 -25.65 -7.60 -26.65
C VAL A 883 -24.84 -7.14 -25.42
N PRO A 884 -25.06 -5.92 -24.90
CA PRO A 884 -24.44 -5.46 -23.66
C PRO A 884 -24.85 -6.32 -22.44
N ASP A 885 -23.97 -6.42 -21.44
CA ASP A 885 -24.25 -7.19 -20.23
C ASP A 885 -25.31 -6.51 -19.34
N GLU A 886 -25.51 -5.20 -19.55
CA GLU A 886 -26.53 -4.36 -18.92
C GLU A 886 -27.92 -4.50 -19.55
N TYR A 887 -28.05 -5.24 -20.66
CA TYR A 887 -29.31 -5.36 -21.39
C TYR A 887 -30.44 -5.95 -20.53
N ILE A 888 -31.61 -5.30 -20.57
CA ILE A 888 -32.82 -5.78 -19.92
C ILE A 888 -33.73 -6.58 -20.89
N GLY A 889 -33.84 -7.88 -20.65
CA GLY A 889 -34.72 -8.77 -21.40
C GLY A 889 -34.27 -10.22 -21.36
N ASN A 890 -35.15 -11.12 -21.76
CA ASN A 890 -34.85 -12.54 -21.86
C ASN A 890 -34.22 -12.88 -23.23
N LEU A 891 -33.03 -13.45 -23.23
CA LEU A 891 -32.34 -13.97 -24.41
C LEU A 891 -32.19 -15.49 -24.34
N GLY A 892 -33.32 -16.18 -24.31
CA GLY A 892 -33.39 -17.64 -24.34
C GLY A 892 -33.56 -18.18 -25.75
N LYS A 893 -32.64 -19.03 -26.20
CA LYS A 893 -32.83 -19.93 -27.35
C LYS A 893 -32.17 -21.26 -27.02
N ASN A 894 -32.87 -22.38 -27.21
CA ASN A 894 -32.24 -23.69 -27.22
C ASN A 894 -31.27 -23.73 -28.40
N LEU A 895 -29.96 -23.80 -28.11
CA LEU A 895 -28.94 -23.86 -29.16
C LEU A 895 -28.84 -25.27 -29.78
N LEU A 896 -29.41 -26.28 -29.12
CA LEU A 896 -29.40 -27.68 -29.53
C LEU A 896 -30.74 -28.32 -29.15
N ASP A 897 -31.53 -28.75 -30.14
CA ASP A 897 -32.71 -29.62 -29.95
C ASP A 897 -32.40 -31.08 -30.34
N GLU A 898 -31.14 -31.41 -30.65
CA GLU A 898 -30.69 -32.77 -30.99
C GLU A 898 -29.57 -33.25 -30.04
N CYS A 899 -29.40 -34.58 -29.94
CA CYS A 899 -28.54 -35.17 -28.92
C CYS A 899 -27.05 -35.02 -29.26
N LEU A 900 -26.23 -34.83 -28.22
CA LEU A 900 -24.78 -34.62 -28.33
C LEU A 900 -24.06 -35.81 -29.00
N SER A 901 -24.68 -36.99 -29.06
CA SER A 901 -24.15 -38.14 -29.79
C SER A 901 -24.24 -37.97 -31.31
N GLN A 902 -25.22 -37.25 -31.88
CA GLN A 902 -25.24 -36.96 -33.33
C GLN A 902 -24.12 -35.99 -33.74
N THR A 903 -23.78 -35.02 -32.90
CA THR A 903 -22.65 -34.10 -33.16
C THR A 903 -21.31 -34.80 -33.00
N THR A 904 -21.21 -35.75 -32.08
CA THR A 904 -19.99 -36.52 -31.82
C THR A 904 -19.81 -37.69 -32.81
N GLU A 905 -20.91 -38.31 -33.28
CA GLU A 905 -20.93 -39.35 -34.30
C GLU A 905 -20.57 -38.81 -35.69
N LEU A 906 -21.08 -37.64 -36.12
CA LEU A 906 -20.70 -37.04 -37.42
C LEU A 906 -19.18 -36.78 -37.55
N ILE A 907 -18.53 -36.47 -36.42
CA ILE A 907 -17.09 -36.18 -36.38
C ILE A 907 -16.27 -37.47 -36.35
N HIS A 908 -16.71 -38.51 -35.64
CA HIS A 908 -16.04 -39.82 -35.64
C HIS A 908 -16.34 -40.64 -36.91
N GLU A 909 -17.51 -40.48 -37.53
CA GLU A 909 -17.96 -41.24 -38.68
C GLU A 909 -17.31 -40.75 -39.99
N ALA A 910 -17.09 -39.44 -40.14
CA ALA A 910 -16.36 -38.85 -41.27
C ALA A 910 -14.87 -39.23 -41.31
N VAL A 911 -14.28 -39.53 -40.15
CA VAL A 911 -12.85 -39.85 -40.02
C VAL A 911 -12.55 -41.31 -40.34
N THR A 912 -13.52 -42.22 -40.19
CA THR A 912 -13.26 -43.67 -40.20
C THR A 912 -13.75 -44.40 -41.46
N LYS A 913 -14.54 -43.76 -42.34
CA LYS A 913 -15.28 -44.44 -43.42
C LYS A 913 -14.89 -44.12 -44.86
N VAL A 914 -13.78 -43.43 -45.14
CA VAL A 914 -13.30 -43.29 -46.53
C VAL A 914 -12.24 -44.35 -46.83
N ASN A 915 -12.69 -45.56 -47.16
CA ASN A 915 -11.92 -46.51 -47.96
C ASN A 915 -12.84 -47.26 -48.96
N ASP A 916 -12.22 -47.94 -49.92
CA ASP A 916 -12.90 -48.36 -51.16
C ASP A 916 -14.01 -49.40 -50.97
N ASP A 917 -14.07 -50.09 -49.83
CA ASP A 917 -15.12 -51.06 -49.52
C ASP A 917 -16.41 -50.40 -48.98
N TYR A 918 -16.31 -49.18 -48.41
CA TYR A 918 -17.46 -48.45 -47.86
C TYR A 918 -18.41 -47.94 -48.96
N PHE A 919 -17.88 -47.55 -50.12
CA PHE A 919 -18.71 -47.06 -51.22
C PHE A 919 -19.60 -48.15 -51.85
N LYS A 920 -19.29 -49.44 -51.66
CA LYS A 920 -20.04 -50.55 -52.27
C LYS A 920 -21.21 -51.06 -51.43
N SER A 921 -21.18 -50.88 -50.11
CA SER A 921 -22.23 -51.40 -49.20
C SER A 921 -23.39 -50.42 -48.96
N PHE A 922 -23.18 -49.11 -49.12
CA PHE A 922 -24.21 -48.10 -48.83
C PHE A 922 -25.29 -47.99 -49.92
N ILE A 923 -24.98 -48.40 -51.16
CA ILE A 923 -25.94 -48.37 -52.27
C ILE A 923 -26.99 -49.49 -52.16
N ASP A 924 -26.64 -50.63 -51.54
CA ASP A 924 -27.53 -51.79 -51.43
C ASP A 924 -28.54 -51.68 -50.28
N PHE A 925 -28.16 -51.03 -49.18
CA PHE A 925 -29.06 -50.86 -48.02
C PHE A 925 -30.14 -49.80 -48.26
N ALA A 926 -29.89 -48.82 -49.14
CA ALA A 926 -30.84 -47.76 -49.48
C ALA A 926 -32.09 -48.25 -50.26
N ASN A 927 -32.20 -49.55 -50.58
CA ASN A 927 -33.28 -50.07 -51.43
C ASN A 927 -34.32 -50.98 -50.74
N GLU A 928 -34.13 -51.44 -49.49
CA GLU A 928 -35.00 -52.50 -48.94
C GLU A 928 -35.48 -52.26 -47.49
N ASN A 929 -36.71 -51.71 -47.36
CA ASN A 929 -37.71 -51.93 -46.30
C ASN A 929 -37.71 -51.08 -45.00
N LEU A 930 -38.61 -50.08 -44.96
CA LEU A 930 -39.31 -49.61 -43.76
C LEU A 930 -40.81 -49.47 -44.06
N HIS A 931 -41.68 -50.08 -43.24
CA HIS A 931 -43.13 -49.85 -43.17
C HIS A 931 -43.67 -50.05 -41.74
N ASP A 932 -44.93 -49.62 -41.58
CA ASP A 932 -45.57 -48.89 -40.48
C ASP A 932 -46.28 -49.73 -39.38
N ASP A 933 -46.67 -49.01 -38.31
CA ASP A 933 -47.83 -49.19 -37.40
C ASP A 933 -47.93 -50.35 -36.38
N SER A 934 -47.94 -50.01 -35.07
CA SER A 934 -49.18 -49.84 -34.24
C SER A 934 -48.96 -49.99 -32.71
N LEU A 935 -49.16 -48.89 -31.95
CA LEU A 935 -50.23 -48.68 -30.93
C LEU A 935 -49.94 -47.48 -29.98
N MET A 936 -50.92 -46.55 -29.93
CA MET A 936 -51.11 -45.43 -28.99
C MET A 936 -52.07 -45.84 -27.82
N PRO A 937 -52.63 -44.96 -26.95
CA PRO A 937 -52.15 -43.78 -26.18
C PRO A 937 -52.57 -43.86 -24.68
N LEU A 938 -52.24 -42.83 -23.87
CA LEU A 938 -53.19 -42.26 -22.90
C LEU A 938 -52.80 -40.82 -22.53
N LYS A 939 -53.70 -39.88 -22.84
CA LYS A 939 -53.73 -38.52 -22.29
C LYS A 939 -54.72 -38.48 -21.13
N THR A 940 -54.34 -37.83 -20.04
CA THR A 940 -55.21 -36.91 -19.31
C THR A 940 -54.37 -35.68 -18.95
N ASP A 941 -54.99 -34.51 -19.13
CA ASP A 941 -54.32 -33.26 -19.46
C ASP A 941 -53.88 -32.43 -18.23
N HIS A 942 -52.83 -31.64 -18.48
CA HIS A 942 -52.35 -30.47 -17.72
C HIS A 942 -51.27 -30.66 -16.66
N MET A 943 -50.32 -31.56 -16.90
CA MET A 943 -48.89 -31.21 -17.08
C MET A 943 -48.20 -32.49 -17.55
N THR A 944 -48.07 -32.64 -18.86
CA THR A 944 -47.23 -33.69 -19.45
C THR A 944 -45.79 -33.35 -19.14
N VAL A 945 -45.22 -33.94 -18.08
CA VAL A 945 -43.76 -34.03 -17.92
C VAL A 945 -43.29 -34.95 -19.07
N PRO A 946 -42.56 -34.44 -20.08
CA PRO A 946 -42.04 -35.32 -21.12
C PRO A 946 -41.08 -36.31 -20.47
N SER A 947 -41.21 -37.57 -20.85
CA SER A 947 -40.29 -38.64 -20.48
C SER A 947 -38.82 -38.19 -20.59
N VAL A 948 -38.09 -38.26 -19.47
CA VAL A 948 -36.63 -38.27 -19.38
C VAL A 948 -35.91 -37.10 -20.11
N TRP A 949 -36.10 -35.89 -19.58
CA TRP A 949 -35.26 -34.71 -19.83
C TRP A 949 -33.90 -34.80 -19.08
N PRO A 950 -32.88 -33.97 -19.41
CA PRO A 950 -31.49 -34.39 -19.59
C PRO A 950 -30.84 -35.09 -18.39
N ASN A 951 -29.92 -36.02 -18.68
CA ASN A 951 -29.18 -36.77 -17.65
C ASN A 951 -28.19 -35.91 -16.87
N VAL A 952 -27.78 -34.78 -17.44
CA VAL A 952 -27.04 -33.69 -16.79
C VAL A 952 -27.44 -32.38 -17.44
N GLU A 953 -27.89 -31.42 -16.63
CA GLU A 953 -28.03 -30.02 -17.02
C GLU A 953 -26.96 -29.21 -16.30
N VAL A 954 -26.10 -28.49 -17.03
CA VAL A 954 -25.04 -27.63 -16.52
C VAL A 954 -25.42 -26.17 -16.81
N GLN A 955 -25.46 -25.35 -15.77
CA GLN A 955 -25.68 -23.90 -15.93
C GLN A 955 -24.38 -23.13 -15.69
N SER A 956 -24.02 -22.19 -16.57
CA SER A 956 -22.76 -21.43 -16.47
C SER A 956 -22.84 -20.26 -15.47
N TRP A 957 -23.12 -20.53 -14.19
CA TRP A 957 -23.08 -19.48 -13.15
C TRP A 957 -21.64 -19.07 -12.75
N LEU A 958 -20.63 -19.68 -13.38
CA LEU A 958 -19.19 -19.45 -13.16
C LEU A 958 -18.74 -17.99 -13.40
N GLY A 959 -19.46 -17.25 -14.25
CA GLY A 959 -19.14 -15.85 -14.56
C GLY A 959 -19.86 -14.83 -13.67
N PHE A 960 -20.68 -15.28 -12.71
CA PHE A 960 -21.41 -14.38 -11.84
C PHE A 960 -20.61 -14.05 -10.59
N PRO A 961 -20.50 -12.76 -10.22
CA PRO A 961 -19.70 -12.35 -9.07
C PRO A 961 -20.51 -12.53 -7.78
N PHE A 962 -20.83 -13.77 -7.40
CA PHE A 962 -21.58 -14.05 -6.18
C PHE A 962 -20.85 -13.56 -4.92
N ASN A 963 -19.52 -13.46 -4.99
CA ASN A 963 -18.67 -12.83 -3.98
C ASN A 963 -18.96 -11.33 -3.76
N ASP A 964 -19.68 -10.67 -4.67
CA ASP A 964 -20.04 -9.24 -4.59
C ASP A 964 -21.44 -9.01 -3.97
N LEU A 965 -22.19 -10.08 -3.68
CA LEU A 965 -23.52 -10.03 -3.06
C LEU A 965 -23.45 -9.78 -1.55
N ASP A 966 -23.04 -8.59 -1.15
CA ASP A 966 -23.07 -8.15 0.25
C ASP A 966 -24.21 -7.17 0.48
N PHE A 967 -25.25 -7.59 1.21
CA PHE A 967 -26.41 -6.78 1.55
C PHE A 967 -26.18 -5.86 2.77
N GLY A 968 -24.93 -5.69 3.21
CA GLY A 968 -24.55 -4.93 4.40
C GLY A 968 -24.45 -5.77 5.67
N THR A 969 -24.43 -7.10 5.54
CA THR A 969 -24.30 -8.06 6.66
C THR A 969 -23.11 -9.01 6.49
N GLY A 970 -22.28 -8.79 5.48
CA GLY A 970 -21.23 -9.71 5.06
C GLY A 970 -21.63 -10.50 3.80
N LYS A 971 -20.66 -11.22 3.25
CA LYS A 971 -20.87 -12.06 2.05
C LYS A 971 -21.79 -13.25 2.38
N PRO A 972 -22.52 -13.79 1.40
CA PRO A 972 -23.38 -14.95 1.63
C PRO A 972 -22.53 -16.15 2.02
N PHE A 973 -22.97 -16.89 3.04
CA PHE A 973 -22.31 -18.12 3.47
C PHE A 973 -22.42 -19.24 2.42
N THR A 974 -23.54 -19.27 1.69
CA THR A 974 -23.77 -20.18 0.56
C THR A 974 -24.73 -19.51 -0.42
N VAL A 975 -24.62 -19.83 -1.71
CA VAL A 975 -25.56 -19.42 -2.75
C VAL A 975 -25.95 -20.65 -3.54
N MET A 976 -27.25 -20.90 -3.64
CA MET A 976 -27.77 -22.04 -4.38
C MET A 976 -28.96 -21.60 -5.24
N PRO A 977 -29.06 -22.06 -6.50
CA PRO A 977 -30.25 -21.81 -7.31
C PRO A 977 -31.48 -22.50 -6.69
N SER A 978 -32.65 -21.86 -6.78
CA SER A 978 -33.89 -22.28 -6.11
C SER A 978 -34.76 -23.25 -6.92
N PHE A 979 -34.20 -23.96 -7.91
CA PHE A 979 -35.00 -24.88 -8.74
C PHE A 979 -35.41 -26.12 -7.93
N ASP A 980 -36.56 -26.71 -8.30
CA ASP A 980 -36.92 -28.04 -7.80
C ASP A 980 -35.72 -28.97 -8.05
N PRO A 981 -35.20 -29.70 -7.05
CA PRO A 981 -34.05 -30.55 -7.27
C PRO A 981 -34.51 -31.81 -8.00
N TRP A 982 -34.37 -31.82 -9.33
CA TRP A 982 -34.65 -32.99 -10.17
C TRP A 982 -33.44 -33.93 -10.12
N GLU A 983 -33.70 -35.22 -9.94
CA GLU A 983 -32.66 -36.25 -9.92
C GLU A 983 -31.83 -36.23 -11.22
N GLY A 984 -30.51 -36.06 -11.09
CA GLY A 984 -29.56 -35.98 -12.21
C GLY A 984 -29.11 -34.55 -12.59
N GLN A 985 -29.63 -33.50 -11.97
CA GLN A 985 -29.19 -32.12 -12.25
C GLN A 985 -27.88 -31.76 -11.52
N ILE A 986 -27.01 -30.98 -12.18
CA ILE A 986 -25.74 -30.49 -11.65
C ILE A 986 -25.63 -28.98 -11.78
N TYR A 987 -25.41 -28.28 -10.67
CA TYR A 987 -25.15 -26.86 -10.66
C TYR A 987 -23.66 -26.60 -10.43
N LEU A 988 -23.04 -25.91 -11.38
CA LEU A 988 -21.69 -25.39 -11.25
C LEU A 988 -21.80 -23.89 -10.96
N VAL A 989 -21.43 -23.49 -9.73
CA VAL A 989 -21.44 -22.08 -9.33
C VAL A 989 -20.03 -21.66 -8.96
N GLY A 990 -19.68 -20.41 -9.28
CA GLY A 990 -18.43 -19.83 -8.79
C GLY A 990 -18.48 -19.79 -7.26
N SER A 991 -17.40 -20.22 -6.61
CA SER A 991 -17.34 -20.20 -5.15
C SER A 991 -17.52 -18.79 -4.60
N VAL A 992 -18.23 -18.71 -3.47
CA VAL A 992 -18.48 -17.46 -2.74
C VAL A 992 -17.18 -16.82 -2.20
N THR A 993 -16.08 -17.57 -2.14
CA THR A 993 -14.77 -17.11 -1.66
C THR A 993 -14.02 -16.23 -2.67
N GLY A 994 -14.37 -16.31 -3.96
CA GLY A 994 -13.74 -15.52 -5.02
C GLY A 994 -12.32 -15.96 -5.40
N ASP A 995 -11.88 -17.15 -4.96
CA ASP A 995 -10.56 -17.74 -5.24
C ASP A 995 -10.49 -18.48 -6.59
N ARG A 996 -11.52 -18.34 -7.43
CA ARG A 996 -11.72 -19.05 -8.71
C ARG A 996 -12.02 -20.55 -8.58
N SER A 997 -12.34 -21.05 -7.39
CA SER A 997 -12.90 -22.39 -7.21
C SER A 997 -14.37 -22.47 -7.63
N ILE A 998 -14.87 -23.70 -7.80
CA ILE A 998 -16.22 -24.01 -8.28
C ILE A 998 -16.88 -24.92 -7.26
N ASP A 999 -18.06 -24.52 -6.78
CA ASP A 999 -18.92 -25.40 -5.99
C ASP A 999 -19.82 -26.20 -6.94
N VAL A 1000 -19.89 -27.51 -6.70
CA VAL A 1000 -20.68 -28.46 -7.51
C VAL A 1000 -21.83 -29.00 -6.67
N HIS A 1001 -23.06 -28.64 -7.02
CA HIS A 1001 -24.26 -29.17 -6.38
C HIS A 1001 -24.89 -30.25 -7.26
N VAL A 1002 -25.06 -31.45 -6.72
CA VAL A 1002 -25.62 -32.60 -7.45
C VAL A 1002 -26.88 -33.10 -6.75
N THR A 1003 -27.95 -33.29 -7.50
CA THR A 1003 -29.20 -33.85 -6.97
C THR A 1003 -29.30 -35.35 -7.28
N LEU A 1004 -29.38 -36.18 -6.24
CA LEU A 1004 -29.54 -37.65 -6.34
C LEU A 1004 -30.52 -38.16 -5.28
N PHE A 1005 -31.07 -39.36 -5.49
CA PHE A 1005 -31.82 -40.04 -4.45
C PHE A 1005 -30.89 -40.50 -3.31
N GLN A 1006 -31.39 -40.52 -2.07
CA GLN A 1006 -30.59 -40.85 -0.89
C GLN A 1006 -29.87 -42.22 -1.00
N GLN A 1007 -30.52 -43.21 -1.61
CA GLN A 1007 -29.96 -44.53 -1.85
C GLN A 1007 -28.77 -44.56 -2.84
N GLN A 1008 -28.60 -43.51 -3.64
CA GLN A 1008 -27.53 -43.34 -4.63
C GLN A 1008 -26.30 -42.62 -4.04
N LEU A 1009 -26.44 -41.94 -2.89
CA LEU A 1009 -25.39 -41.09 -2.29
C LEU A 1009 -24.13 -41.88 -1.90
N ALA A 1010 -24.28 -43.03 -1.24
CA ALA A 1010 -23.13 -43.84 -0.83
C ALA A 1010 -22.30 -44.34 -2.04
N LEU A 1011 -22.98 -44.69 -3.14
CA LEU A 1011 -22.33 -45.10 -4.38
C LEU A 1011 -21.72 -43.90 -5.12
N PHE A 1012 -22.38 -42.73 -5.06
CA PHE A 1012 -21.84 -41.49 -5.60
C PHE A 1012 -20.55 -41.06 -4.91
N GLU A 1013 -20.52 -41.04 -3.58
CA GLU A 1013 -19.32 -40.73 -2.80
C GLU A 1013 -18.18 -41.72 -3.12
N GLN A 1014 -18.51 -43.00 -3.29
CA GLN A 1014 -17.52 -44.01 -3.65
C GLN A 1014 -16.93 -43.82 -5.06
N ILE A 1015 -17.74 -43.41 -6.05
CA ILE A 1015 -17.31 -43.31 -7.46
C ILE A 1015 -16.77 -41.91 -7.81
N CYS A 1016 -17.32 -40.84 -7.22
CA CYS A 1016 -16.96 -39.46 -7.56
C CYS A 1016 -15.51 -39.11 -7.17
N TYR A 1017 -15.05 -39.63 -6.02
CA TYR A 1017 -13.70 -39.40 -5.48
C TYR A 1017 -12.68 -40.48 -5.85
N ASN A 1018 -13.08 -41.51 -6.60
CA ASN A 1018 -12.18 -42.55 -7.09
C ASN A 1018 -11.74 -42.22 -8.53
N ILE A 1019 -10.43 -42.16 -8.76
CA ILE A 1019 -9.84 -41.75 -10.05
C ILE A 1019 -9.70 -42.96 -11.01
N ASP A 1020 -9.89 -44.19 -10.51
CA ASP A 1020 -9.80 -45.44 -11.29
C ASP A 1020 -11.00 -45.71 -12.23
#